data_AF-A0A9D5S8Y2-F1
#
_entry.id   AF-A0A9D5S8Y2-F1
#
_cell.length_a   1.000
_cell.length_b   1.000
_cell.length_c   1.000
_cell.angle_alpha   90.00
_cell.angle_beta   90.00
_cell.angle_gamma   90.00
#
_symmetry.space_group_name_H-M   'P 1'
#
loop_
_entity.id
_entity.type
_entity.pdbx_description
1 polymer ?
#
loop_
_entity_poly.entity_id
_entity_poly.type
_entity_poly.pdbx_seq_one_letter_code
_entity_poly.pdbx_strand_id
1 'polypeptide(L)'
;MSKIGFSKNNFSKVVPCTVELLNSAIDSAEVMNVCGQIARKLEAVKAGQATRTEFDDYKTAMKKQLPVLTPHAIFKNGERKNAEAIPSGLSMYDIDHIENPRGYYHSMIEDRISELGIVTAHVTPSTEGLRLIFEMPAGMTLAQAQKWMSEQLGDKNYDGSVKDYARCSYLVPRAYILYLDEEELLKEREVKAEPVKPERAPQNGAPSTESTTQEMASQIITPSPTIAQDSPEHQRNLRIFDLAMTEAGLTPDAIDVVGIHNWHTSLVAILSVGVCRLMSQQAMMDVLATRMPNYSKEADCQRLVADFYDKYTKVNAPMPMGLRNLYKQSMVEQPTAKKAASQLLGNVPPVMPEKLPKLIKLLCSKEPEHLHPAIALSAFPALGSHLYDVHFLYADNTYHEATFMNHTMAKTSSGKSCVTRVCDCIMKDILERDEINRQREQDYKNECAKKGNNQQAPDRPDDLIVQTLLTDITPAALAQKGKDAEGHFIYSQLDEIELFDQLDASKQKRRLRNIIQCAFDNAWYGQERVGEKSVTARFRLHYNFNSSSTIVRAQEFYAPFLADGSFNRMSVATIMPIDNESIPKHGFYDAKFMAKLKVFIDRLIAAQGNYDLKKAQDLIQRIHQEAIDTYRLSGDEAYFDTSHRAVVLAWLRAMVLYIAEGKWSKDIEEFAMWSFKYDMWVKMTYFGDEIRKQMAGEKVSSHRGPGNRLQYLPDAFTFEDAQKLLERLGSENTNPKKMLWTGENRKFIEQDPLTGIYHKTAHYFEVYPKKVA
;
A
#
# COMPACT_ATOMS: atom_id res chain seq x y z
N MET A 1 -35.77 11.22 0.84
CA MET A 1 -34.76 10.38 1.48
C MET A 1 -33.88 11.24 2.36
N SER A 2 -33.57 10.80 3.59
CA SER A 2 -32.65 11.49 4.50
C SER A 2 -31.35 11.87 3.79
N LYS A 3 -30.93 13.13 3.96
CA LYS A 3 -29.66 13.66 3.44
C LYS A 3 -28.49 13.40 4.40
N ILE A 4 -28.71 12.60 5.45
CA ILE A 4 -27.64 12.08 6.32
C ILE A 4 -27.19 10.73 5.78
N GLY A 5 -25.88 10.55 5.67
CA GLY A 5 -25.29 9.28 5.29
C GLY A 5 -25.00 8.37 6.49
N PHE A 6 -25.16 7.08 6.28
CA PHE A 6 -24.78 6.00 7.19
C PHE A 6 -23.83 5.04 6.46
N SER A 7 -22.83 4.55 7.17
CA SER A 7 -21.95 3.49 6.68
C SER A 7 -21.60 2.52 7.81
N LYS A 8 -21.50 1.22 7.48
CA LYS A 8 -21.17 0.17 8.44
C LYS A 8 -19.77 0.31 9.06
N ASN A 9 -18.85 0.99 8.36
CA ASN A 9 -17.52 1.35 8.84
C ASN A 9 -16.92 2.45 7.94
N ASN A 10 -15.70 2.91 8.25
CA ASN A 10 -15.05 3.99 7.51
C ASN A 10 -14.78 3.71 6.02
N PHE A 11 -14.82 2.46 5.57
CA PHE A 11 -14.42 2.04 4.23
C PHE A 11 -15.60 1.60 3.35
N SER A 12 -16.79 1.44 3.94
CA SER A 12 -17.99 1.00 3.23
C SER A 12 -18.68 2.19 2.55
N LYS A 13 -19.47 1.90 1.49
CA LYS A 13 -20.27 2.91 0.80
C LYS A 13 -21.31 3.53 1.73
N VAL A 14 -21.47 4.85 1.60
CA VAL A 14 -22.46 5.62 2.34
C VAL A 14 -23.84 5.42 1.71
N VAL A 15 -24.82 5.06 2.55
CA VAL A 15 -26.23 4.93 2.19
C VAL A 15 -27.06 5.93 2.98
N PRO A 16 -28.29 6.28 2.56
CA PRO A 16 -29.18 7.11 3.38
C PRO A 16 -29.40 6.48 4.76
N CYS A 17 -29.24 7.26 5.82
CA CYS A 17 -29.51 6.81 7.18
C CYS A 17 -31.02 6.69 7.40
N THR A 18 -31.46 5.57 7.99
CA THR A 18 -32.84 5.36 8.43
C THR A 18 -32.88 5.16 9.95
N VAL A 19 -34.06 5.32 10.54
CA VAL A 19 -34.29 5.09 11.98
C VAL A 19 -33.86 3.68 12.38
N GLU A 20 -34.17 2.68 11.55
CA GLU A 20 -33.81 1.28 11.82
C GLU A 20 -32.30 1.05 11.78
N LEU A 21 -31.60 1.64 10.79
CA LEU A 21 -30.14 1.54 10.69
C LEU A 21 -29.44 2.24 11.86
N LEU A 22 -29.93 3.41 12.26
CA LEU A 22 -29.39 4.16 13.38
C LEU A 22 -29.58 3.38 14.69
N ASN A 23 -30.81 2.98 15.00
CA ASN A 23 -31.14 2.24 16.21
C ASN A 23 -30.41 0.89 16.27
N SER A 24 -30.38 0.13 15.16
CA SER A 24 -29.64 -1.13 15.09
C SER A 24 -28.15 -0.97 15.34
N ALA A 25 -27.56 0.17 14.96
CA ALA A 25 -26.13 0.42 15.17
C ALA A 25 -25.82 0.84 16.61
N ILE A 26 -26.60 1.76 17.20
CA ILE A 26 -26.35 2.24 18.57
C ILE A 26 -26.70 1.20 19.65
N ASP A 27 -27.57 0.24 19.34
CA ASP A 27 -27.90 -0.89 20.21
C ASP A 27 -27.07 -2.15 19.93
N SER A 28 -26.14 -2.08 18.98
CA SER A 28 -25.30 -3.24 18.61
C SER A 28 -24.34 -3.62 19.73
N ALA A 29 -24.28 -4.93 20.02
CA ALA A 29 -23.29 -5.51 20.92
C ALA A 29 -21.84 -5.26 20.46
N GLU A 30 -21.62 -5.15 19.15
CA GLU A 30 -20.31 -4.84 18.57
C GLU A 30 -19.86 -3.43 18.95
N VAL A 31 -20.74 -2.44 18.77
CA VAL A 31 -20.47 -1.03 19.12
C VAL A 31 -20.25 -0.88 20.63
N MET A 32 -21.04 -1.57 21.45
CA MET A 32 -20.84 -1.66 22.90
C MET A 32 -19.49 -2.24 23.27
N ASN A 33 -19.08 -3.35 22.65
CA ASN A 33 -17.82 -4.01 22.96
C ASN A 33 -16.62 -3.16 22.56
N VAL A 34 -16.63 -2.58 21.36
CA VAL A 34 -15.52 -1.74 20.86
C VAL A 34 -15.35 -0.49 21.73
N CYS A 35 -16.43 0.24 22.03
CA CYS A 35 -16.34 1.42 22.89
C CYS A 35 -15.96 1.06 24.33
N GLY A 36 -16.44 -0.08 24.85
CA GLY A 36 -16.06 -0.59 26.17
C GLY A 36 -14.58 -0.97 26.25
N GLN A 37 -14.01 -1.56 25.19
CA GLN A 37 -12.58 -1.85 25.12
C GLN A 37 -11.72 -0.58 25.12
N ILE A 38 -12.13 0.45 24.36
CA ILE A 38 -11.45 1.75 24.38
C ILE A 38 -11.50 2.35 25.78
N ALA A 39 -12.66 2.35 26.44
CA ALA A 39 -12.82 2.88 27.79
C ALA A 39 -11.94 2.14 28.82
N ARG A 40 -11.90 0.80 28.81
CA ARG A 40 -11.02 0.00 29.68
C ARG A 40 -9.53 0.30 29.44
N LYS A 41 -9.13 0.50 28.19
CA LYS A 41 -7.75 0.85 27.87
C LYS A 41 -7.38 2.23 28.42
N LEU A 42 -8.32 3.19 28.40
CA LEU A 42 -8.12 4.48 29.05
C LEU A 42 -8.01 4.35 30.57
N GLU A 43 -8.85 3.52 31.21
CA GLU A 43 -8.75 3.23 32.64
C GLU A 43 -7.38 2.63 33.00
N ALA A 44 -6.84 1.73 32.16
CA ALA A 44 -5.49 1.20 32.34
C ALA A 44 -4.40 2.29 32.24
N VAL A 45 -4.59 3.32 31.40
CA VAL A 45 -3.68 4.49 31.40
C VAL A 45 -3.81 5.28 32.70
N LYS A 46 -5.03 5.55 33.16
CA LYS A 46 -5.27 6.26 34.43
C LYS A 46 -4.71 5.50 35.64
N ALA A 47 -4.68 4.17 35.56
CA ALA A 47 -4.08 3.29 36.57
C ALA A 47 -2.56 3.10 36.42
N GLY A 48 -1.92 3.75 35.44
CA GLY A 48 -0.47 3.65 35.18
C GLY A 48 -0.01 2.32 34.57
N GLN A 49 -0.94 1.49 34.08
CA GLN A 49 -0.68 0.17 33.49
C GLN A 49 -0.46 0.21 31.96
N ALA A 50 -0.77 1.34 31.32
CA ALA A 50 -0.53 1.60 29.91
C ALA A 50 -0.09 3.05 29.71
N THR A 51 0.63 3.32 28.63
CA THR A 51 1.03 4.71 28.31
C THR A 51 -0.08 5.43 27.53
N ARG A 52 -0.07 6.76 27.56
CA ARG A 52 -1.03 7.58 26.79
C ARG A 52 -0.92 7.30 25.29
N THR A 53 0.29 7.17 24.77
CA THR A 53 0.57 6.83 23.37
C THR A 53 -0.03 5.48 22.97
N GLU A 54 0.12 4.45 23.82
CA GLU A 54 -0.49 3.13 23.57
C GLU A 54 -2.02 3.18 23.52
N PHE A 55 -2.64 4.05 24.33
CA PHE A 55 -4.08 4.27 24.26
C PHE A 55 -4.49 5.00 22.98
N ASP A 56 -3.75 6.02 22.56
CA ASP A 56 -4.08 6.80 21.35
C ASP A 56 -3.97 5.96 20.08
N ASP A 57 -2.97 5.08 19.97
CA ASP A 57 -2.83 4.11 18.87
C ASP A 57 -3.97 3.08 18.89
N TYR A 58 -4.24 2.49 20.06
CA TYR A 58 -5.29 1.50 20.23
C TYR A 58 -6.69 2.07 19.91
N LYS A 59 -6.98 3.27 20.42
CA LYS A 59 -8.19 4.04 20.13
C LYS A 59 -8.36 4.27 18.64
N THR A 60 -7.29 4.66 17.94
CA THR A 60 -7.33 4.94 16.50
C THR A 60 -7.60 3.68 15.67
N ALA A 61 -7.02 2.54 16.05
CA ALA A 61 -7.29 1.26 15.41
C ALA A 61 -8.72 0.77 15.65
N MET A 62 -9.20 0.84 16.90
CA MET A 62 -10.53 0.36 17.28
C MET A 62 -11.67 1.21 16.70
N LYS A 63 -11.52 2.53 16.64
CA LYS A 63 -12.55 3.42 16.05
C LYS A 63 -12.87 3.09 14.59
N LYS A 64 -11.92 2.55 13.81
CA LYS A 64 -12.15 2.18 12.40
C LYS A 64 -13.20 1.06 12.21
N GLN A 65 -13.48 0.29 13.27
CA GLN A 65 -14.47 -0.78 13.26
C GLN A 65 -15.89 -0.27 13.54
N LEU A 66 -16.04 0.95 14.05
CA LEU A 66 -17.34 1.51 14.38
C LEU A 66 -18.08 1.97 13.11
N PRO A 67 -19.40 1.77 13.04
CA PRO A 67 -20.25 2.43 12.06
C PRO A 67 -20.13 3.95 12.14
N VAL A 68 -20.37 4.63 11.02
CA VAL A 68 -20.26 6.09 10.94
C VAL A 68 -21.50 6.73 10.35
N LEU A 69 -21.82 7.90 10.88
CA LEU A 69 -22.78 8.86 10.36
C LEU A 69 -22.01 9.96 9.61
N THR A 70 -22.54 10.50 8.52
CA THR A 70 -22.04 11.72 7.87
C THR A 70 -23.07 12.84 8.07
N PRO A 71 -22.97 13.61 9.17
CA PRO A 71 -24.01 14.56 9.52
C PRO A 71 -24.13 15.71 8.53
N HIS A 72 -23.04 16.07 7.83
CA HIS A 72 -22.98 17.21 6.92
C HIS A 72 -23.65 16.99 5.56
N ALA A 73 -23.64 15.75 5.06
CA ALA A 73 -24.08 15.44 3.70
C ALA A 73 -24.27 13.94 3.45
N ILE A 74 -25.02 13.65 2.39
CA ILE A 74 -25.03 12.37 1.68
C ILE A 74 -24.30 12.52 0.34
N PHE A 75 -23.87 11.42 -0.28
CA PHE A 75 -23.03 11.45 -1.48
C PHE A 75 -23.72 10.74 -2.65
N LYS A 76 -23.73 11.37 -3.82
CA LYS A 76 -24.43 10.86 -5.02
C LYS A 76 -24.06 9.42 -5.40
N ASN A 77 -22.77 9.07 -5.32
CA ASN A 77 -22.29 7.71 -5.66
C ASN A 77 -21.96 6.86 -4.42
N GLY A 78 -22.30 7.34 -3.22
CA GLY A 78 -21.98 6.68 -1.94
C GLY A 78 -20.50 6.79 -1.53
N GLU A 79 -19.68 7.53 -2.28
CA GLU A 79 -18.28 7.82 -1.95
C GLU A 79 -18.16 9.17 -1.24
N ARG A 80 -17.44 9.23 -0.12
CA ARG A 80 -17.28 10.45 0.71
C ARG A 80 -16.35 11.47 0.05
N LYS A 81 -16.79 12.07 -1.07
CA LYS A 81 -16.08 13.11 -1.83
C LYS A 81 -16.87 14.41 -1.80
N ASN A 82 -16.21 15.54 -1.52
CA ASN A 82 -16.86 16.87 -1.49
C ASN A 82 -17.64 17.21 -2.76
N ALA A 83 -17.10 16.88 -3.93
CA ALA A 83 -17.73 17.15 -5.22
C ALA A 83 -19.08 16.44 -5.42
N GLU A 84 -19.33 15.38 -4.65
CA GLU A 84 -20.55 14.58 -4.70
C GLU A 84 -21.49 14.83 -3.53
N ALA A 85 -21.10 15.71 -2.60
CA ALA A 85 -21.85 16.00 -1.39
C ALA A 85 -23.16 16.71 -1.70
N ILE A 86 -24.24 16.20 -1.11
CA ILE A 86 -25.56 16.82 -1.04
C ILE A 86 -25.75 17.25 0.42
N PRO A 87 -25.66 18.56 0.73
CA PRO A 87 -25.72 19.06 2.09
C PRO A 87 -27.01 18.67 2.82
N SER A 88 -26.88 18.27 4.08
CA SER A 88 -28.00 17.91 4.97
C SER A 88 -28.65 19.11 5.66
N GLY A 89 -27.92 20.22 5.79
CA GLY A 89 -28.30 21.37 6.63
C GLY A 89 -27.87 21.25 8.10
N LEU A 90 -27.17 20.17 8.46
CA LEU A 90 -26.61 19.96 9.78
C LEU A 90 -25.10 20.13 9.80
N SER A 91 -24.59 20.56 10.95
CA SER A 91 -23.17 20.57 11.25
C SER A 91 -22.87 19.76 12.50
N MET A 92 -21.59 19.47 12.70
CA MET A 92 -21.12 18.83 13.91
C MET A 92 -19.94 19.60 14.51
N TYR A 93 -19.89 19.61 15.83
CA TYR A 93 -18.86 20.23 16.65
C TYR A 93 -18.27 19.20 17.61
N ASP A 94 -16.94 19.22 17.71
CA ASP A 94 -16.15 18.33 18.56
C ASP A 94 -15.55 19.14 19.69
N ILE A 95 -15.83 18.73 20.92
CA ILE A 95 -15.19 19.26 22.13
C ILE A 95 -14.27 18.16 22.64
N ASP A 96 -12.98 18.29 22.35
CA ASP A 96 -11.95 17.32 22.73
C ASP A 96 -11.32 17.67 24.09
N HIS A 97 -10.69 16.68 24.73
CA HIS A 97 -9.94 16.84 26.00
C HIS A 97 -10.77 17.30 27.21
N ILE A 98 -12.02 16.85 27.32
CA ILE A 98 -12.86 17.09 28.50
C ILE A 98 -12.70 15.91 29.48
N GLU A 99 -12.30 16.18 30.73
CA GLU A 99 -12.16 15.15 31.78
C GLU A 99 -13.51 14.52 32.17
N ASN A 100 -14.58 15.31 32.21
CA ASN A 100 -15.94 14.86 32.51
C ASN A 100 -16.96 15.37 31.45
N PRO A 101 -17.07 14.70 30.29
CA PRO A 101 -17.98 15.14 29.22
C PRO A 101 -19.46 15.17 29.63
N ARG A 102 -19.89 14.28 30.52
CA ARG A 102 -21.28 14.26 31.04
C ARG A 102 -21.55 15.47 31.91
N GLY A 103 -20.64 15.80 32.84
CA GLY A 103 -20.75 17.00 33.66
C GLY A 103 -20.72 18.29 32.83
N TYR A 104 -19.89 18.33 31.78
CA TYR A 104 -19.87 19.46 30.84
C TYR A 104 -21.21 19.62 30.12
N TYR A 105 -21.80 18.51 29.65
CA TYR A 105 -23.13 18.53 29.02
C TYR A 105 -24.21 19.10 29.96
N HIS A 106 -24.32 18.58 31.19
CA HIS A 106 -25.32 19.04 32.17
C HIS A 106 -25.16 20.52 32.54
N SER A 107 -23.92 21.03 32.58
CA SER A 107 -23.67 22.43 33.00
C SER A 107 -23.75 23.45 31.87
N MET A 108 -23.37 23.07 30.64
CA MET A 108 -23.17 24.03 29.54
C MET A 108 -24.15 23.86 28.38
N ILE A 109 -24.82 22.70 28.28
CA ILE A 109 -25.54 22.30 27.06
C ILE A 109 -27.00 21.89 27.32
N GLU A 110 -27.29 21.13 28.38
CA GLU A 110 -28.61 20.51 28.60
C GLU A 110 -29.78 21.50 28.53
N ASP A 111 -29.67 22.63 29.23
CA ASP A 111 -30.71 23.69 29.23
C ASP A 111 -30.72 24.55 27.96
N ARG A 112 -29.72 24.39 27.08
CA ARG A 112 -29.50 25.21 25.87
C ARG A 112 -29.70 24.41 24.57
N ILE A 113 -30.16 23.17 24.63
CA ILE A 113 -30.33 22.30 23.45
C ILE A 113 -31.18 22.97 22.36
N SER A 114 -32.35 23.50 22.74
CA SER A 114 -33.25 24.18 21.81
C SER A 114 -32.70 25.52 21.33
N GLU A 115 -32.00 26.26 22.19
CA GLU A 115 -31.34 27.54 21.84
C GLU A 115 -30.24 27.33 20.78
N LEU A 116 -29.45 26.26 20.96
CA LEU A 116 -28.29 25.94 20.12
C LEU A 116 -28.64 25.08 18.89
N GLY A 117 -29.90 24.66 18.75
CA GLY A 117 -30.36 23.81 17.65
C GLY A 117 -29.73 22.42 17.65
N ILE A 118 -29.36 21.88 18.82
CA ILE A 118 -28.69 20.58 18.93
C ILE A 118 -29.73 19.47 18.72
N VAL A 119 -29.44 18.57 17.78
CA VAL A 119 -30.28 17.39 17.47
C VAL A 119 -29.68 16.10 18.01
N THR A 120 -28.38 16.08 18.30
CA THR A 120 -27.72 14.93 18.94
C THR A 120 -26.53 15.40 19.76
N ALA A 121 -26.42 14.90 21.00
CA ALA A 121 -25.26 15.06 21.84
C ALA A 121 -24.82 13.71 22.38
N HIS A 122 -23.55 13.34 22.20
CA HIS A 122 -23.03 12.08 22.72
C HIS A 122 -21.57 12.18 23.13
N VAL A 123 -21.21 11.38 24.14
CA VAL A 123 -19.82 11.17 24.54
C VAL A 123 -19.09 10.43 23.42
N THR A 124 -17.89 10.87 23.07
CA THR A 124 -17.08 10.22 22.02
C THR A 124 -16.60 8.83 22.47
N PRO A 125 -16.19 7.92 21.53
CA PRO A 125 -15.74 6.58 21.91
C PRO A 125 -14.56 6.56 22.90
N SER A 126 -13.78 7.65 22.97
CA SER A 126 -12.64 7.82 23.88
C SER A 126 -13.00 8.25 25.29
N THR A 127 -14.28 8.53 25.58
CA THR A 127 -14.78 9.03 26.87
C THR A 127 -14.19 10.36 27.38
N GLU A 128 -13.33 11.00 26.60
CA GLU A 128 -12.67 12.29 26.91
C GLU A 128 -13.07 13.42 25.96
N GLY A 129 -14.23 13.30 25.33
CA GLY A 129 -14.73 14.35 24.43
C GLY A 129 -16.22 14.22 24.21
N LEU A 130 -16.83 15.33 23.80
CA LEU A 130 -18.25 15.44 23.52
C LEU A 130 -18.46 15.83 22.07
N ARG A 131 -19.43 15.19 21.40
CA ARG A 131 -19.81 15.50 20.04
C ARG A 131 -21.24 16.02 19.99
N LEU A 132 -21.41 17.15 19.31
CA LEU A 132 -22.69 17.80 19.09
C LEU A 132 -23.00 17.81 17.60
N ILE A 133 -24.21 17.40 17.23
CA ILE A 133 -24.78 17.60 15.90
C ILE A 133 -25.91 18.60 16.06
N PHE A 134 -25.89 19.65 15.23
CA PHE A 134 -26.81 20.77 15.36
C PHE A 134 -27.24 21.30 13.99
N GLU A 135 -28.40 21.95 13.96
CA GLU A 135 -28.91 22.62 12.78
C GLU A 135 -28.08 23.87 12.47
N MET A 136 -27.66 23.99 11.22
CA MET A 136 -26.90 25.15 10.79
C MET A 136 -27.79 26.40 10.81
N PRO A 137 -27.36 27.51 11.43
CA PRO A 137 -28.08 28.76 11.35
C PRO A 137 -28.27 29.21 9.89
N ALA A 138 -29.42 29.81 9.59
CA ALA A 138 -29.79 30.19 8.23
C ALA A 138 -28.75 31.12 7.59
N GLY A 139 -28.32 30.77 6.37
CA GLY A 139 -27.37 31.58 5.60
C GLY A 139 -25.89 31.39 5.96
N MET A 140 -25.56 30.48 6.90
CA MET A 140 -24.16 30.17 7.23
C MET A 140 -23.60 28.99 6.41
N THR A 141 -22.30 29.06 6.10
CA THR A 141 -21.51 27.92 5.59
C THR A 141 -21.15 26.94 6.72
N LEU A 142 -20.65 25.74 6.39
CA LEU A 142 -20.21 24.76 7.41
C LEU A 142 -19.18 25.33 8.39
N ALA A 143 -18.19 26.06 7.86
CA ALA A 143 -17.14 26.68 8.68
C ALA A 143 -17.73 27.77 9.59
N GLN A 144 -18.61 28.62 9.05
CA GLN A 144 -19.29 29.66 9.83
C GLN A 144 -20.18 29.07 10.93
N ALA A 145 -20.94 28.01 10.64
CA ALA A 145 -21.79 27.35 11.63
C ALA A 145 -20.97 26.73 12.77
N GLN A 146 -19.80 26.14 12.48
CA GLN A 146 -18.93 25.58 13.52
C GLN A 146 -18.23 26.65 14.34
N LYS A 147 -17.82 27.75 13.71
CA LYS A 147 -17.27 28.91 14.41
C LYS A 147 -18.33 29.53 15.34
N TRP A 148 -19.55 29.68 14.83
CA TRP A 148 -20.68 30.15 15.63
C TRP A 148 -20.91 29.26 16.86
N MET A 149 -20.94 27.93 16.70
CA MET A 149 -21.10 27.01 17.83
C MET A 149 -19.96 27.13 18.85
N SER A 150 -18.72 27.27 18.40
CA SER A 150 -17.56 27.51 19.27
C SER A 150 -17.72 28.79 20.11
N GLU A 151 -18.16 29.88 19.48
CA GLU A 151 -18.42 31.16 20.15
C GLU A 151 -19.54 31.04 21.19
N GLN A 152 -20.62 30.31 20.88
CA GLN A 152 -21.73 30.08 21.82
C GLN A 152 -21.32 29.26 23.06
N LEU A 153 -20.31 28.41 22.91
CA LEU A 153 -19.77 27.56 23.97
C LEU A 153 -18.56 28.19 24.68
N GLY A 154 -18.08 29.35 24.23
CA GLY A 154 -16.94 30.05 24.83
C GLY A 154 -15.59 29.35 24.60
N ASP A 155 -15.48 28.52 23.57
CA ASP A 155 -14.27 27.73 23.28
C ASP A 155 -13.24 28.58 22.53
N LYS A 156 -12.11 28.90 23.20
CA LYS A 156 -11.06 29.77 22.66
C LYS A 156 -10.09 29.04 21.73
N ASN A 157 -10.20 27.73 21.57
CA ASN A 157 -9.26 26.88 20.82
C ASN A 157 -9.75 26.52 19.41
N TYR A 158 -10.64 27.33 18.82
CA TYR A 158 -11.13 27.09 17.46
C TYR A 158 -10.03 27.34 16.41
N ASP A 159 -9.40 26.25 15.95
CA ASP A 159 -8.51 26.24 14.79
C ASP A 159 -9.33 26.31 13.49
N GLY A 160 -9.07 27.34 12.68
CA GLY A 160 -9.82 27.73 11.48
C GLY A 160 -9.62 26.84 10.26
N SER A 161 -9.20 25.59 10.43
CA SER A 161 -9.03 24.63 9.35
C SER A 161 -10.40 24.23 8.77
N VAL A 162 -10.66 24.65 7.52
CA VAL A 162 -11.91 24.45 6.76
C VAL A 162 -12.40 23.01 6.86
N LYS A 163 -13.61 22.79 7.39
CA LYS A 163 -14.16 21.45 7.64
C LYS A 163 -15.01 20.96 6.46
N ASP A 164 -14.51 19.87 5.90
CA ASP A 164 -14.95 19.09 4.76
C ASP A 164 -16.35 18.45 4.94
N TYR A 165 -17.22 18.46 3.91
CA TYR A 165 -18.53 17.78 3.93
C TYR A 165 -18.39 16.25 4.10
N ALA A 166 -17.23 15.69 3.75
CA ALA A 166 -16.88 14.29 3.92
C ALA A 166 -16.63 13.87 5.36
N ARG A 167 -16.54 14.78 6.35
CA ARG A 167 -16.25 14.42 7.75
C ARG A 167 -17.38 13.56 8.35
N CYS A 168 -17.01 12.53 9.13
CA CYS A 168 -17.96 11.60 9.72
C CYS A 168 -17.92 11.60 11.25
N SER A 169 -19.02 11.18 11.86
CA SER A 169 -19.11 10.83 13.27
C SER A 169 -19.15 9.33 13.47
N TYR A 170 -18.30 8.78 14.33
CA TYR A 170 -18.42 7.38 14.77
C TYR A 170 -19.65 7.24 15.68
N LEU A 171 -20.49 6.24 15.38
CA LEU A 171 -21.61 5.90 16.23
C LEU A 171 -21.10 5.26 17.53
N VAL A 172 -21.84 5.52 18.60
CA VAL A 172 -21.52 5.09 19.96
C VAL A 172 -22.69 4.31 20.54
N PRO A 173 -22.46 3.52 21.61
CA PRO A 173 -23.55 2.81 22.28
C PRO A 173 -24.62 3.77 22.79
N ARG A 174 -25.86 3.31 22.89
CA ARG A 174 -26.97 4.11 23.45
C ARG A 174 -26.62 4.74 24.81
N ALA A 175 -25.86 4.04 25.66
CA ALA A 175 -25.41 4.54 26.97
C ALA A 175 -24.48 5.79 26.91
N TYR A 176 -23.90 6.11 25.75
CA TYR A 176 -23.03 7.28 25.55
C TYR A 176 -23.80 8.47 24.96
N ILE A 177 -25.03 8.27 24.50
CA ILE A 177 -25.88 9.32 23.96
C ILE A 177 -26.53 10.05 25.13
N LEU A 178 -26.38 11.37 25.16
CA LEU A 178 -26.93 12.26 26.18
C LEU A 178 -28.22 12.93 25.71
N TYR A 179 -28.31 13.19 24.41
CA TYR A 179 -29.51 13.69 23.74
C TYR A 179 -29.57 13.17 22.31
N LEU A 180 -30.76 12.79 21.85
CA LEU A 180 -31.02 12.38 20.47
C LEU A 180 -32.49 12.69 20.13
N ASP A 181 -32.67 13.58 19.17
CA ASP A 181 -33.95 13.81 18.50
C ASP A 181 -33.89 13.13 17.12
N GLU A 182 -34.42 11.91 17.03
CA GLU A 182 -34.34 11.09 15.80
C GLU A 182 -35.13 11.72 14.64
N GLU A 183 -36.25 12.37 14.96
CA GLU A 183 -37.10 13.04 13.97
C GLU A 183 -36.38 14.26 13.39
N GLU A 184 -35.86 15.15 14.22
CA GLU A 184 -35.11 16.32 13.76
C GLU A 184 -33.77 15.97 13.14
N LEU A 185 -33.10 14.90 13.58
CA LEU A 185 -31.88 14.40 12.96
C LEU A 185 -32.15 13.97 11.51
N LEU A 186 -33.19 13.18 11.25
CA LEU A 186 -33.44 12.61 9.92
C LEU A 186 -34.33 13.48 9.01
N LYS A 187 -34.85 14.61 9.53
CA LYS A 187 -35.67 15.57 8.79
C LYS A 187 -34.96 16.14 7.57
N GLU A 188 -35.68 16.20 6.45
CA GLU A 188 -35.20 16.83 5.24
C GLU A 188 -35.20 18.36 5.36
N ARG A 189 -34.04 18.97 5.13
CA ARG A 189 -33.87 20.43 5.10
C ARG A 189 -33.54 20.90 3.68
N GLU A 190 -34.09 22.05 3.32
CA GLU A 190 -33.72 22.77 2.10
C GLU A 190 -32.50 23.64 2.38
N VAL A 191 -31.40 23.36 1.67
CA VAL A 191 -30.14 24.09 1.81
C VAL A 191 -29.88 24.84 0.51
N LYS A 192 -29.68 26.16 0.57
CA LYS A 192 -29.23 26.94 -0.58
C LYS A 192 -27.78 26.54 -0.90
N ALA A 193 -27.58 25.81 -1.99
CA ALA A 193 -26.24 25.44 -2.44
C ALA A 193 -25.54 26.66 -3.05
N GLU A 194 -24.44 27.12 -2.45
CA GLU A 194 -23.50 27.98 -3.15
C GLU A 194 -22.48 27.14 -3.94
N PRO A 195 -22.12 27.54 -5.17
CA PRO A 195 -21.07 26.88 -5.93
C PRO A 195 -19.72 27.10 -5.27
N VAL A 196 -19.05 26.00 -4.87
CA VAL A 196 -17.68 26.01 -4.36
C VAL A 196 -16.75 26.56 -5.46
N LYS A 197 -16.26 27.79 -5.28
CA LYS A 197 -15.19 28.36 -6.13
C LYS A 197 -13.84 27.79 -5.69
N PRO A 198 -12.98 27.33 -6.63
CA PRO A 198 -11.58 27.10 -6.31
C PRO A 198 -10.88 28.45 -6.15
N GLU A 199 -10.32 28.71 -4.97
CA GLU A 199 -9.54 29.90 -4.68
C GLU A 199 -8.21 29.83 -5.46
N ARG A 200 -7.96 30.81 -6.35
CA ARG A 200 -6.72 30.97 -7.13
C ARG A 200 -5.86 32.09 -6.52
N ALA A 201 -4.56 31.82 -6.38
CA ALA A 201 -3.52 32.85 -6.22
C ALA A 201 -3.28 33.61 -7.56
N PRO A 202 -2.69 34.82 -7.54
CA PRO A 202 -2.91 35.86 -8.56
C PRO A 202 -2.08 35.67 -9.83
N GLN A 203 -2.64 36.02 -11.00
CA GLN A 203 -1.91 36.14 -12.27
C GLN A 203 -2.21 37.47 -12.98
N ASN A 204 -1.14 38.13 -13.42
CA ASN A 204 -1.12 39.32 -14.27
C ASN A 204 -1.56 39.01 -15.71
N GLY A 205 -2.49 39.81 -16.24
CA GLY A 205 -2.34 40.53 -17.52
C GLY A 205 -2.41 39.80 -18.87
N ALA A 206 -3.64 39.61 -19.39
CA ALA A 206 -4.15 39.90 -20.76
C ALA A 206 -3.53 39.26 -22.04
N PRO A 207 -4.26 39.22 -23.19
CA PRO A 207 -5.71 39.12 -23.39
C PRO A 207 -6.15 38.00 -24.34
N SER A 208 -7.46 37.79 -24.29
CA SER A 208 -8.38 36.86 -24.95
C SER A 208 -8.62 37.08 -26.45
N THR A 209 -8.95 35.98 -27.14
CA THR A 209 -9.84 35.97 -28.31
C THR A 209 -10.98 34.98 -28.06
N GLU A 210 -12.21 35.48 -28.14
CA GLU A 210 -13.48 34.81 -27.89
C GLU A 210 -14.01 34.03 -29.10
N SER A 211 -15.16 33.35 -28.86
CA SER A 211 -16.14 32.74 -29.78
C SER A 211 -16.01 31.20 -29.88
N THR A 212 -17.03 30.36 -29.66
CA THR A 212 -18.46 30.51 -29.32
C THR A 212 -18.94 29.16 -28.74
N THR A 213 -19.76 29.22 -27.70
CA THR A 213 -20.57 28.10 -27.18
C THR A 213 -21.82 27.91 -28.05
N GLN A 214 -22.12 26.69 -28.50
CA GLN A 214 -23.51 26.25 -28.68
C GLN A 214 -23.65 24.70 -28.76
N GLU A 215 -24.57 24.21 -27.92
CA GLU A 215 -25.55 23.12 -28.15
C GLU A 215 -25.08 21.67 -28.39
N MET A 216 -25.10 20.88 -27.30
CA MET A 216 -25.39 19.45 -27.36
C MET A 216 -26.88 19.22 -27.09
N ALA A 217 -27.66 19.06 -28.16
CA ALA A 217 -28.94 18.38 -28.14
C ALA A 217 -29.08 17.54 -29.42
N SER A 218 -29.64 16.34 -29.26
CA SER A 218 -30.10 15.40 -30.31
C SER A 218 -29.03 14.81 -31.24
N GLN A 219 -28.65 13.55 -30.97
CA GLN A 219 -28.25 12.64 -32.03
C GLN A 219 -29.26 11.48 -32.12
N ILE A 220 -30.02 11.56 -33.19
CA ILE A 220 -30.87 10.54 -33.79
C ILE A 220 -29.95 9.44 -34.32
N ILE A 221 -30.21 8.18 -33.97
CA ILE A 221 -29.52 7.03 -34.56
C ILE A 221 -30.15 6.76 -35.93
N THR A 222 -29.45 7.12 -37.00
CA THR A 222 -29.70 6.62 -38.37
C THR A 222 -28.85 5.37 -38.66
N PRO A 223 -29.33 4.43 -39.50
CA PRO A 223 -28.71 3.12 -39.68
C PRO A 223 -27.60 3.14 -40.76
N SER A 224 -26.43 2.53 -40.48
CA SER A 224 -25.40 2.10 -41.46
C SER A 224 -24.25 1.34 -40.77
N PRO A 225 -23.40 0.61 -41.52
CA PRO A 225 -23.55 -0.76 -42.00
C PRO A 225 -22.76 -1.78 -41.15
N THR A 226 -22.91 -3.06 -41.47
CA THR A 226 -22.34 -4.27 -40.85
C THR A 226 -21.06 -4.05 -40.02
N ILE A 227 -21.16 -4.31 -38.71
CA ILE A 227 -20.07 -4.18 -37.74
C ILE A 227 -19.11 -5.38 -37.88
N ALA A 228 -17.80 -5.15 -37.90
CA ALA A 228 -16.80 -6.22 -37.91
C ALA A 228 -16.91 -7.09 -36.63
N GLN A 229 -16.84 -8.42 -36.79
CA GLN A 229 -17.06 -9.40 -35.70
C GLN A 229 -16.10 -9.22 -34.49
N ASP A 230 -14.93 -8.60 -34.69
CA ASP A 230 -13.93 -8.37 -33.63
C ASP A 230 -13.97 -6.96 -33.01
N SER A 231 -14.98 -6.15 -33.34
CA SER A 231 -15.08 -4.81 -32.77
C SER A 231 -15.43 -4.82 -31.26
N PRO A 232 -14.94 -3.85 -30.48
CA PRO A 232 -15.32 -3.67 -29.07
C PRO A 232 -16.84 -3.56 -28.88
N GLU A 233 -17.54 -3.03 -29.88
CA GLU A 233 -19.00 -2.91 -29.89
C GLU A 233 -19.70 -4.27 -30.05
N HIS A 234 -19.21 -5.15 -30.94
CA HIS A 234 -19.73 -6.50 -31.08
C HIS A 234 -19.54 -7.32 -29.80
N GLN A 235 -18.37 -7.22 -29.15
CA GLN A 235 -18.12 -7.88 -27.86
C GLN A 235 -19.04 -7.39 -26.74
N ARG A 236 -19.32 -6.08 -26.69
CA ARG A 236 -20.33 -5.52 -25.77
C ARG A 236 -21.71 -6.11 -26.04
N ASN A 237 -22.12 -6.20 -27.32
CA ASN A 237 -23.43 -6.70 -27.70
C ASN A 237 -23.59 -8.20 -27.37
N LEU A 238 -22.55 -9.02 -27.56
CA LEU A 238 -22.51 -10.41 -27.10
C LEU A 238 -22.74 -10.51 -25.58
N ARG A 239 -22.07 -9.67 -24.78
CA ARG A 239 -22.25 -9.65 -23.31
C ARG A 239 -23.66 -9.27 -22.91
N ILE A 240 -24.25 -8.26 -23.56
CA ILE A 240 -25.64 -7.85 -23.29
C ILE A 240 -26.59 -9.03 -23.52
N PHE A 241 -26.38 -9.80 -24.59
CA PHE A 241 -27.19 -10.97 -24.90
C PHE A 241 -27.03 -12.09 -23.87
N ASP A 242 -25.80 -12.38 -23.43
CA ASP A 242 -25.52 -13.40 -22.41
C ASP A 242 -26.15 -13.06 -21.05
N LEU A 243 -26.10 -11.78 -20.67
CA LEU A 243 -26.74 -11.28 -19.44
C LEU A 243 -28.26 -11.40 -19.53
N ALA A 244 -28.85 -11.10 -20.69
CA ALA A 244 -30.29 -11.22 -20.90
C ALA A 244 -30.76 -12.68 -20.92
N MET A 245 -29.94 -13.59 -21.47
CA MET A 245 -30.16 -15.02 -21.41
C MET A 245 -30.17 -15.52 -19.96
N THR A 246 -29.24 -15.04 -19.15
CA THR A 246 -29.17 -15.38 -17.72
C THR A 246 -30.39 -14.86 -16.95
N GLU A 247 -30.82 -13.61 -17.21
CA GLU A 247 -32.02 -13.02 -16.61
C GLU A 247 -33.30 -13.78 -17.02
N ALA A 248 -33.34 -14.30 -18.24
CA ALA A 248 -34.43 -15.16 -18.73
C ALA A 248 -34.40 -16.59 -18.15
N GLY A 249 -33.41 -16.93 -17.30
CA GLY A 249 -33.27 -18.24 -16.68
C GLY A 249 -32.77 -19.34 -17.63
N LEU A 250 -32.10 -18.97 -18.72
CA LEU A 250 -31.62 -19.89 -19.75
C LEU A 250 -30.10 -20.09 -19.65
N THR A 251 -29.63 -21.25 -20.09
CA THR A 251 -28.20 -21.59 -20.19
C THR A 251 -27.74 -21.59 -21.65
N PRO A 252 -26.44 -21.35 -21.94
CA PRO A 252 -25.90 -21.32 -23.31
C PRO A 252 -26.18 -22.60 -24.12
N ASP A 253 -26.23 -23.75 -23.46
CA ASP A 253 -26.42 -25.06 -24.11
C ASP A 253 -27.91 -25.32 -24.46
N ALA A 254 -28.83 -24.50 -23.96
CA ALA A 254 -30.28 -24.70 -24.13
C ALA A 254 -30.88 -23.96 -25.32
N ILE A 255 -30.13 -23.04 -25.96
CA ILE A 255 -30.67 -22.11 -26.95
C ILE A 255 -30.50 -22.57 -28.41
N ASP A 256 -29.48 -23.36 -28.74
CA ASP A 256 -29.15 -23.77 -30.13
C ASP A 256 -29.17 -25.30 -30.32
N VAL A 257 -30.18 -25.98 -29.77
CA VAL A 257 -30.32 -27.44 -29.85
C VAL A 257 -31.12 -27.85 -31.10
N VAL A 258 -30.50 -28.64 -31.99
CA VAL A 258 -31.13 -29.14 -33.23
C VAL A 258 -32.19 -30.20 -32.94
N GLY A 259 -33.40 -30.05 -33.48
CA GLY A 259 -34.47 -31.06 -33.44
C GLY A 259 -35.48 -30.91 -32.29
N ILE A 260 -35.37 -29.89 -31.45
CA ILE A 260 -36.35 -29.54 -30.42
C ILE A 260 -36.87 -28.13 -30.72
N HIS A 261 -38.19 -27.94 -30.85
CA HIS A 261 -38.83 -26.64 -31.10
C HIS A 261 -38.76 -25.66 -29.88
N ASN A 262 -37.67 -25.69 -29.12
CA ASN A 262 -37.51 -24.84 -27.93
C ASN A 262 -36.76 -23.52 -28.23
N TRP A 263 -36.07 -23.41 -29.37
CA TRP A 263 -35.31 -22.20 -29.73
C TRP A 263 -36.20 -20.96 -29.84
N HIS A 264 -37.42 -21.11 -30.38
CA HIS A 264 -38.37 -20.02 -30.54
C HIS A 264 -38.82 -19.48 -29.17
N THR A 265 -39.16 -20.37 -28.24
CA THR A 265 -39.56 -20.00 -26.87
C THR A 265 -38.41 -19.35 -26.11
N SER A 266 -37.20 -19.89 -26.24
CA SER A 266 -35.99 -19.33 -25.63
C SER A 266 -35.68 -17.93 -26.16
N LEU A 267 -35.73 -17.73 -27.48
CA LEU A 267 -35.46 -16.42 -28.08
C LEU A 267 -36.54 -15.40 -27.71
N VAL A 268 -37.82 -15.80 -27.65
CA VAL A 268 -38.91 -14.95 -27.13
C VAL A 268 -38.63 -14.53 -25.68
N ALA A 269 -38.19 -15.43 -24.81
CA ALA A 269 -37.87 -15.13 -23.42
C ALA A 269 -36.73 -14.09 -23.30
N ILE A 270 -35.67 -14.24 -24.10
CA ILE A 270 -34.53 -13.30 -24.14
C ILE A 270 -34.98 -11.93 -24.66
N LEU A 271 -35.71 -11.89 -25.77
CA LEU A 271 -36.18 -10.62 -26.36
C LEU A 271 -37.18 -9.89 -25.44
N SER A 272 -37.95 -10.65 -24.64
CA SER A 272 -38.89 -10.11 -23.64
C SER A 272 -38.21 -9.40 -22.46
N VAL A 273 -36.91 -9.65 -22.22
CA VAL A 273 -36.10 -8.87 -21.26
C VAL A 273 -35.93 -7.41 -21.72
N GLY A 274 -36.15 -7.12 -23.00
CA GLY A 274 -36.11 -5.77 -23.57
C GLY A 274 -34.78 -5.41 -24.25
N VAL A 275 -33.99 -6.41 -24.63
CA VAL A 275 -32.66 -6.24 -25.24
C VAL A 275 -32.70 -5.41 -26.53
N CYS A 276 -33.83 -5.41 -27.25
CA CYS A 276 -34.04 -4.61 -28.47
C CYS A 276 -33.89 -3.09 -28.26
N ARG A 277 -33.87 -2.61 -27.00
CA ARG A 277 -33.61 -1.21 -26.66
C ARG A 277 -32.14 -0.89 -26.38
N LEU A 278 -31.26 -1.92 -26.32
CA LEU A 278 -29.84 -1.79 -25.97
C LEU A 278 -28.88 -2.00 -27.15
N MET A 279 -29.36 -2.56 -28.26
CA MET A 279 -28.59 -2.77 -29.49
C MET A 279 -29.49 -2.63 -30.71
N SER A 280 -28.91 -2.43 -31.90
CA SER A 280 -29.66 -2.34 -33.14
C SER A 280 -30.12 -3.72 -33.63
N GLN A 281 -31.14 -3.75 -34.51
CA GLN A 281 -31.61 -5.00 -35.13
C GLN A 281 -30.47 -5.74 -35.85
N GLN A 282 -29.60 -5.01 -36.56
CA GLN A 282 -28.45 -5.61 -37.23
C GLN A 282 -27.46 -6.22 -36.23
N ALA A 283 -27.14 -5.49 -35.15
CA ALA A 283 -26.24 -6.00 -34.12
C ALA A 283 -26.81 -7.24 -33.40
N MET A 284 -28.12 -7.30 -33.20
CA MET A 284 -28.80 -8.49 -32.67
C MET A 284 -28.66 -9.69 -33.61
N MET A 285 -28.83 -9.48 -34.92
CA MET A 285 -28.63 -10.54 -35.91
C MET A 285 -27.18 -11.04 -35.94
N ASP A 286 -26.21 -10.13 -35.82
CA ASP A 286 -24.79 -10.49 -35.76
C ASP A 286 -24.47 -11.31 -34.49
N VAL A 287 -25.09 -10.99 -33.35
CA VAL A 287 -24.97 -11.75 -32.10
C VAL A 287 -25.61 -13.14 -32.22
N LEU A 288 -26.79 -13.23 -32.82
CA LEU A 288 -27.48 -14.50 -33.06
C LEU A 288 -26.69 -15.42 -34.01
N ALA A 289 -25.97 -14.86 -34.98
CA ALA A 289 -25.09 -15.64 -35.84
C ALA A 289 -23.96 -16.34 -35.05
N THR A 290 -23.52 -15.75 -33.94
CA THR A 290 -22.49 -16.32 -33.05
C THR A 290 -23.08 -17.24 -31.98
N ARG A 291 -24.23 -16.89 -31.38
CA ARG A 291 -24.84 -17.63 -30.25
C ARG A 291 -25.85 -18.70 -30.65
N MET A 292 -26.47 -18.56 -31.82
CA MET A 292 -27.47 -19.49 -32.37
C MET A 292 -27.19 -19.76 -33.87
N PRO A 293 -26.01 -20.29 -34.23
CA PRO A 293 -25.60 -20.45 -35.62
C PRO A 293 -26.53 -21.36 -36.44
N ASN A 294 -27.21 -22.33 -35.83
CA ASN A 294 -28.09 -23.26 -36.55
C ASN A 294 -29.41 -22.61 -37.00
N TYR A 295 -29.95 -21.67 -36.23
CA TYR A 295 -31.27 -21.07 -36.47
C TYR A 295 -31.22 -19.61 -36.94
N SER A 296 -30.10 -18.90 -36.76
CA SER A 296 -29.95 -17.47 -37.11
C SER A 296 -30.23 -17.13 -38.59
N LYS A 297 -30.06 -18.10 -39.50
CA LYS A 297 -30.29 -17.95 -40.94
C LYS A 297 -31.72 -18.30 -41.37
N GLU A 298 -32.55 -18.86 -40.49
CA GLU A 298 -33.92 -19.22 -40.82
C GLU A 298 -34.81 -17.97 -40.93
N ALA A 299 -35.74 -18.00 -41.90
CA ALA A 299 -36.65 -16.88 -42.15
C ALA A 299 -37.54 -16.57 -40.95
N ASP A 300 -37.93 -17.59 -40.18
CA ASP A 300 -38.80 -17.43 -39.02
C ASP A 300 -38.08 -16.77 -37.84
N CYS A 301 -36.79 -17.06 -37.65
CA CYS A 301 -35.95 -16.39 -36.64
C CYS A 301 -35.79 -14.89 -36.96
N GLN A 302 -35.52 -14.56 -38.23
CA GLN A 302 -35.40 -13.17 -38.69
C GLN A 302 -36.71 -12.39 -38.55
N ARG A 303 -37.84 -13.02 -38.89
CA ARG A 303 -39.19 -12.43 -38.71
C ARG A 303 -39.50 -12.17 -37.24
N LEU A 304 -39.20 -13.11 -36.35
CA LEU A 304 -39.42 -12.95 -34.92
C LEU A 304 -38.67 -11.74 -34.36
N VAL A 305 -37.39 -11.59 -34.72
CA VAL A 305 -36.59 -10.43 -34.31
C VAL A 305 -37.20 -9.14 -34.88
N ALA A 306 -37.55 -9.11 -36.16
CA ALA A 306 -38.17 -7.94 -36.78
C ALA A 306 -39.48 -7.52 -36.08
N ASP A 307 -40.34 -8.47 -35.76
CA ASP A 307 -41.62 -8.23 -35.05
C ASP A 307 -41.41 -7.62 -33.66
N PHE A 308 -40.38 -8.07 -32.93
CA PHE A 308 -40.04 -7.51 -31.62
C PHE A 308 -39.49 -6.09 -31.73
N TYR A 309 -38.67 -5.80 -32.75
CA TYR A 309 -38.16 -4.46 -32.98
C TYR A 309 -39.26 -3.48 -33.42
N ASP A 310 -40.26 -3.91 -34.20
CA ASP A 310 -41.39 -3.06 -34.59
C ASP A 310 -42.33 -2.74 -33.40
N LYS A 311 -42.59 -3.73 -32.53
CA LYS A 311 -43.57 -3.60 -31.44
C LYS A 311 -43.01 -3.00 -30.13
N TYR A 312 -41.74 -3.25 -29.80
CA TYR A 312 -41.20 -3.01 -28.44
C TYR A 312 -40.04 -2.00 -28.34
N THR A 313 -39.71 -1.28 -29.42
CA THR A 313 -38.63 -0.27 -29.43
C THR A 313 -39.08 1.17 -29.13
N LYS A 314 -40.34 1.41 -28.74
CA LYS A 314 -40.89 2.76 -28.50
C LYS A 314 -39.96 3.59 -27.58
N VAL A 315 -39.35 4.62 -28.18
CA VAL A 315 -38.21 5.39 -27.64
C VAL A 315 -38.59 6.35 -26.51
N ASN A 316 -39.88 6.59 -26.29
CA ASN A 316 -40.39 7.65 -25.39
C ASN A 316 -40.69 7.19 -23.95
N ALA A 317 -40.40 5.93 -23.59
CA ALA A 317 -40.64 5.41 -22.24
C ALA A 317 -39.32 5.32 -21.42
N PRO A 318 -39.31 5.68 -20.13
CA PRO A 318 -38.13 5.50 -19.29
C PRO A 318 -37.67 4.02 -19.27
N MET A 319 -36.36 3.81 -19.34
CA MET A 319 -35.76 2.46 -19.32
C MET A 319 -36.04 1.75 -17.98
N PRO A 320 -36.57 0.51 -17.99
CA PRO A 320 -36.76 -0.29 -16.77
C PRO A 320 -35.44 -0.51 -16.01
N MET A 321 -35.53 -0.64 -14.68
CA MET A 321 -34.36 -0.83 -13.81
C MET A 321 -33.54 -2.08 -14.17
N GLY A 322 -34.19 -3.20 -14.50
CA GLY A 322 -33.49 -4.41 -14.96
C GLY A 322 -32.64 -4.15 -16.19
N LEU A 323 -33.20 -3.50 -17.21
CA LEU A 323 -32.50 -3.17 -18.44
C LEU A 323 -31.34 -2.17 -18.23
N ARG A 324 -31.50 -1.21 -17.31
CA ARG A 324 -30.41 -0.30 -16.90
C ARG A 324 -29.27 -1.04 -16.19
N ASN A 325 -29.59 -2.06 -15.40
CA ASN A 325 -28.59 -2.88 -14.72
C ASN A 325 -27.81 -3.75 -15.72
N LEU A 326 -28.50 -4.37 -16.70
CA LEU A 326 -27.84 -5.08 -17.80
C LEU A 326 -26.89 -4.17 -18.58
N TYR A 327 -27.33 -2.97 -18.95
CA TYR A 327 -26.49 -2.01 -19.65
C TYR A 327 -25.24 -1.64 -18.83
N LYS A 328 -25.39 -1.35 -17.53
CA LYS A 328 -24.26 -1.07 -16.63
C LYS A 328 -23.30 -2.26 -16.50
N GLN A 329 -23.83 -3.48 -16.37
CA GLN A 329 -23.01 -4.70 -16.26
C GLN A 329 -22.25 -4.99 -17.56
N SER A 330 -22.83 -4.70 -18.73
CA SER A 330 -22.15 -4.86 -20.01
C SER A 330 -20.94 -3.92 -20.21
N MET A 331 -20.90 -2.81 -19.47
CA MET A 331 -19.79 -1.85 -19.48
C MET A 331 -18.61 -2.28 -18.60
N VAL A 332 -18.78 -3.29 -17.74
CA VAL A 332 -17.71 -3.85 -16.92
C VAL A 332 -16.98 -4.93 -17.72
N GLU A 333 -15.69 -4.76 -17.95
CA GLU A 333 -14.86 -5.81 -18.58
C GLU A 333 -14.85 -7.08 -17.72
N GLN A 334 -15.09 -8.25 -18.33
CA GLN A 334 -14.99 -9.52 -17.62
C GLN A 334 -13.55 -9.72 -17.12
N PRO A 335 -13.36 -10.30 -15.91
CA PRO A 335 -12.05 -10.70 -15.46
C PRO A 335 -11.56 -11.86 -16.34
N THR A 336 -10.53 -11.61 -17.13
CA THR A 336 -9.66 -12.69 -17.64
C THR A 336 -9.23 -13.58 -16.47
N ALA A 337 -9.09 -14.89 -16.69
CA ALA A 337 -8.60 -15.82 -15.67
C ALA A 337 -7.34 -15.22 -15.00
N LYS A 338 -7.45 -14.91 -13.70
CA LYS A 338 -6.38 -14.26 -12.94
C LYS A 338 -5.15 -15.18 -12.94
N LYS A 339 -4.04 -14.69 -13.46
CA LYS A 339 -2.75 -15.41 -13.41
C LYS A 339 -2.06 -15.09 -12.09
N ALA A 340 -1.38 -16.05 -11.47
CA ALA A 340 -0.61 -15.71 -10.27
C ALA A 340 0.42 -14.61 -10.60
N ALA A 341 0.66 -13.65 -9.70
CA ALA A 341 1.63 -12.57 -9.98
C ALA A 341 3.03 -13.11 -10.31
N SER A 342 3.42 -14.24 -9.71
CA SER A 342 4.66 -14.97 -10.05
C SER A 342 4.68 -15.46 -11.50
N GLN A 343 3.53 -15.85 -12.06
CA GLN A 343 3.41 -16.25 -13.47
C GLN A 343 3.51 -15.06 -14.43
N LEU A 344 2.99 -13.88 -14.03
CA LEU A 344 3.10 -12.65 -14.84
C LEU A 344 4.52 -12.08 -14.84
N LEU A 345 5.20 -12.16 -13.69
CA LEU A 345 6.59 -11.72 -13.53
C LEU A 345 7.58 -12.69 -14.21
N GLY A 346 7.19 -13.95 -14.40
CA GLY A 346 8.01 -14.99 -14.98
C GLY A 346 8.99 -15.62 -14.00
N ASN A 347 9.53 -16.78 -14.38
CA ASN A 347 10.44 -17.57 -13.53
C ASN A 347 11.89 -17.08 -13.56
N VAL A 348 12.20 -16.10 -14.41
CA VAL A 348 13.55 -15.53 -14.58
C VAL A 348 13.48 -14.01 -14.40
N PRO A 349 14.55 -13.38 -13.88
CA PRO A 349 14.57 -11.95 -13.67
C PRO A 349 14.45 -11.20 -15.01
N PRO A 350 13.82 -10.01 -15.03
CA PRO A 350 13.73 -9.19 -16.22
C PRO A 350 15.13 -8.79 -16.70
N VAL A 351 15.37 -8.96 -18.01
CA VAL A 351 16.66 -8.68 -18.65
C VAL A 351 17.00 -7.20 -18.53
N MET A 352 18.23 -6.90 -18.16
CA MET A 352 18.74 -5.54 -18.02
C MET A 352 18.78 -4.84 -19.40
N PRO A 353 18.42 -3.54 -19.52
CA PRO A 353 18.42 -2.86 -20.80
C PRO A 353 19.81 -2.82 -21.46
N GLU A 354 19.87 -3.02 -22.78
CA GLU A 354 21.14 -2.96 -23.54
C GLU A 354 21.79 -1.58 -23.46
N LYS A 355 20.98 -0.52 -23.45
CA LYS A 355 21.43 0.86 -23.31
C LYS A 355 21.22 1.31 -21.88
N LEU A 356 22.33 1.43 -21.17
CA LEU A 356 22.35 1.88 -19.79
C LEU A 356 22.68 3.38 -19.69
N PRO A 357 22.14 4.08 -18.68
CA PRO A 357 22.62 5.39 -18.27
C PRO A 357 24.14 5.37 -18.13
N LYS A 358 24.80 6.46 -18.54
CA LYS A 358 26.26 6.58 -18.59
C LYS A 358 26.91 6.29 -17.24
N LEU A 359 26.30 6.76 -16.15
CA LEU A 359 26.80 6.51 -14.81
C LEU A 359 26.71 5.01 -14.47
N ILE A 360 25.55 4.38 -14.64
CA ILE A 360 25.36 2.93 -14.38
C ILE A 360 26.31 2.10 -15.24
N LYS A 361 26.44 2.43 -16.53
CA LYS A 361 27.38 1.77 -17.44
C LYS A 361 28.82 1.88 -16.95
N LEU A 362 29.22 3.04 -16.43
CA LEU A 362 30.55 3.23 -15.85
C LEU A 362 30.73 2.33 -14.62
N LEU A 363 29.80 2.36 -13.67
CA LEU A 363 29.87 1.59 -12.42
C LEU A 363 29.94 0.08 -12.68
N CYS A 364 29.21 -0.43 -13.67
CA CYS A 364 29.24 -1.85 -14.05
C CYS A 364 30.44 -2.25 -14.93
N SER A 365 31.20 -1.28 -15.47
CA SER A 365 32.22 -1.54 -16.52
C SER A 365 33.39 -2.43 -16.10
N LYS A 366 33.63 -2.58 -14.79
CA LYS A 366 34.73 -3.37 -14.22
C LYS A 366 34.26 -4.72 -13.67
N GLU A 367 32.98 -5.02 -13.78
CA GLU A 367 32.40 -6.20 -13.14
C GLU A 367 31.75 -7.11 -14.19
N PRO A 368 31.73 -8.43 -13.98
CA PRO A 368 30.98 -9.38 -14.81
C PRO A 368 29.48 -9.07 -14.90
N GLU A 369 28.87 -9.40 -16.05
CA GLU A 369 27.47 -9.06 -16.37
C GLU A 369 26.45 -9.56 -15.35
N HIS A 370 26.61 -10.78 -14.84
CA HIS A 370 25.70 -11.34 -13.82
C HIS A 370 25.68 -10.56 -12.49
N LEU A 371 26.68 -9.72 -12.21
CA LEU A 371 26.73 -8.86 -11.03
C LEU A 371 26.10 -7.49 -11.27
N HIS A 372 25.87 -7.11 -12.54
CA HIS A 372 25.41 -5.78 -12.91
C HIS A 372 24.09 -5.40 -12.25
N PRO A 373 23.06 -6.26 -12.14
CA PRO A 373 21.82 -5.87 -11.48
C PRO A 373 21.99 -5.51 -10.01
N ALA A 374 22.81 -6.28 -9.28
CA ALA A 374 23.10 -6.03 -7.88
C ALA A 374 23.87 -4.71 -7.70
N ILE A 375 24.88 -4.45 -8.53
CA ILE A 375 25.64 -3.20 -8.52
C ILE A 375 24.75 -2.01 -8.85
N ALA A 376 23.93 -2.12 -9.89
CA ALA A 376 23.09 -1.03 -10.39
C ALA A 376 22.07 -0.56 -9.35
N LEU A 377 21.47 -1.46 -8.57
CA LEU A 377 20.53 -1.08 -7.50
C LEU A 377 21.27 -0.59 -6.24
N SER A 378 22.38 -1.23 -5.88
CA SER A 378 23.14 -0.93 -4.65
C SER A 378 23.95 0.36 -4.71
N ALA A 379 24.20 0.91 -5.90
CA ALA A 379 24.91 2.18 -6.05
C ALA A 379 24.11 3.38 -5.50
N PHE A 380 22.77 3.32 -5.51
CA PHE A 380 21.92 4.46 -5.20
C PHE A 380 21.97 4.95 -3.75
N PRO A 381 22.01 4.09 -2.71
CA PRO A 381 22.29 4.53 -1.35
C PRO A 381 23.57 5.38 -1.21
N ALA A 382 24.65 4.99 -1.88
CA ALA A 382 25.90 5.76 -1.88
C ALA A 382 25.78 7.05 -2.70
N LEU A 383 25.19 7.01 -3.90
CA LEU A 383 24.99 8.19 -4.74
C LEU A 383 24.08 9.23 -4.07
N GLY A 384 22.96 8.79 -3.49
CA GLY A 384 22.03 9.65 -2.76
C GLY A 384 22.66 10.33 -1.56
N SER A 385 23.68 9.73 -0.96
CA SER A 385 24.39 10.30 0.20
C SER A 385 25.23 11.55 -0.13
N HIS A 386 25.41 11.87 -1.42
CA HIS A 386 26.10 13.09 -1.86
C HIS A 386 25.16 14.28 -2.03
N LEU A 387 23.85 14.05 -2.07
CA LEU A 387 22.85 15.11 -2.20
C LEU A 387 22.58 15.73 -0.83
N TYR A 388 22.44 17.05 -0.80
CA TYR A 388 22.16 17.80 0.42
C TYR A 388 21.13 18.89 0.09
N ASP A 389 20.02 18.89 0.83
CA ASP A 389 18.90 19.83 0.63
C ASP A 389 18.39 19.84 -0.83
N VAL A 390 18.19 18.65 -1.38
CA VAL A 390 17.66 18.44 -2.75
C VAL A 390 16.31 17.74 -2.67
N HIS A 391 15.28 18.41 -3.17
CA HIS A 391 13.89 17.97 -3.07
C HIS A 391 13.30 17.71 -4.45
N PHE A 392 12.69 16.56 -4.64
CA PHE A 392 12.05 16.13 -5.88
C PHE A 392 10.53 16.18 -5.74
N LEU A 393 9.84 16.89 -6.64
CA LEU A 393 8.37 16.92 -6.63
C LEU A 393 7.78 15.61 -7.16
N TYR A 394 7.02 14.89 -6.33
CA TYR A 394 6.33 13.66 -6.71
C TYR A 394 4.91 13.92 -7.19
N ALA A 395 4.28 12.90 -7.79
CA ALA A 395 2.97 13.00 -8.45
C ALA A 395 1.80 13.36 -7.52
N ASP A 396 1.96 13.21 -6.21
CA ASP A 396 0.98 13.60 -5.18
C ASP A 396 1.21 15.03 -4.65
N ASN A 397 2.08 15.80 -5.30
CA ASN A 397 2.50 17.16 -4.92
C ASN A 397 3.28 17.22 -3.60
N THR A 398 3.90 16.12 -3.17
CA THR A 398 4.83 16.11 -2.04
C THR A 398 6.28 16.10 -2.51
N TYR A 399 7.17 16.66 -1.68
CA TYR A 399 8.60 16.64 -1.95
C TYR A 399 9.25 15.41 -1.29
N HIS A 400 10.10 14.74 -2.06
CA HIS A 400 10.90 13.61 -1.61
C HIS A 400 12.39 13.89 -1.79
N GLU A 401 13.22 13.37 -0.89
CA GLU A 401 14.67 13.43 -0.99
C GLU A 401 15.25 12.10 -1.50
N ALA A 402 16.57 12.05 -1.74
CA ALA A 402 17.28 10.91 -2.31
C ALA A 402 17.49 9.75 -1.31
N THR A 403 16.40 9.28 -0.70
CA THR A 403 16.45 8.21 0.29
C THR A 403 16.41 6.84 -0.37
N PHE A 404 17.46 6.05 -0.15
CA PHE A 404 17.59 4.69 -0.66
C PHE A 404 18.12 3.74 0.40
N MET A 405 17.45 2.61 0.51
CA MET A 405 17.89 1.45 1.27
C MET A 405 17.88 0.25 0.33
N ASN A 406 18.95 -0.54 0.33
CA ASN A 406 19.06 -1.69 -0.56
C ASN A 406 19.61 -2.92 0.15
N HIS A 407 19.02 -4.08 -0.16
CA HIS A 407 19.44 -5.38 0.35
C HIS A 407 19.84 -6.30 -0.80
N THR A 408 21.09 -6.75 -0.82
CA THR A 408 21.61 -7.68 -1.83
C THR A 408 21.64 -9.11 -1.27
N MET A 409 20.83 -9.99 -1.86
CA MET A 409 20.82 -11.40 -1.53
C MET A 409 21.68 -12.19 -2.52
N ALA A 410 22.48 -13.13 -2.03
CA ALA A 410 23.15 -14.07 -2.91
C ALA A 410 23.50 -15.36 -2.18
N LYS A 411 23.78 -16.44 -2.93
CA LYS A 411 24.41 -17.62 -2.35
C LYS A 411 25.78 -17.25 -1.75
N THR A 412 26.24 -18.05 -0.81
CA THR A 412 27.58 -17.90 -0.24
C THR A 412 28.62 -17.96 -1.36
N SER A 413 29.64 -17.10 -1.28
CA SER A 413 30.72 -17.02 -2.27
C SER A 413 30.31 -16.59 -3.69
N SER A 414 29.14 -15.96 -3.87
CA SER A 414 28.69 -15.45 -5.18
C SER A 414 29.21 -14.04 -5.54
N GLY A 415 30.28 -13.55 -4.90
CA GLY A 415 30.89 -12.27 -5.24
C GLY A 415 30.19 -11.01 -4.72
N LYS A 416 29.44 -11.11 -3.60
CA LYS A 416 28.72 -9.97 -2.98
C LYS A 416 29.61 -8.74 -2.69
N SER A 417 30.90 -8.96 -2.43
CA SER A 417 31.87 -7.89 -2.16
C SER A 417 32.11 -6.93 -3.33
N CYS A 418 31.71 -7.29 -4.56
CA CYS A 418 31.78 -6.34 -5.68
C CYS A 418 30.95 -5.08 -5.43
N VAL A 419 29.80 -5.21 -4.74
CA VAL A 419 28.93 -4.10 -4.38
C VAL A 419 29.66 -3.14 -3.44
N THR A 420 30.32 -3.67 -2.40
CA THR A 420 31.12 -2.89 -1.46
C THR A 420 32.20 -2.10 -2.19
N ARG A 421 32.98 -2.73 -3.08
CA ARG A 421 34.03 -2.05 -3.85
C ARG A 421 33.50 -0.87 -4.69
N VAL A 422 32.36 -1.03 -5.35
CA VAL A 422 31.75 0.05 -6.15
C VAL A 422 31.26 1.19 -5.25
N CYS A 423 30.63 0.86 -4.12
CA CYS A 423 30.16 1.86 -3.16
C CYS A 423 31.32 2.63 -2.52
N ASP A 424 32.43 1.97 -2.19
CA ASP A 424 33.65 2.62 -1.68
C ASP A 424 34.24 3.60 -2.71
N CYS A 425 34.18 3.26 -4.00
CA CYS A 425 34.60 4.18 -5.06
C CYS A 425 33.70 5.41 -5.15
N ILE A 426 32.38 5.24 -4.96
CA ILE A 426 31.41 6.33 -4.96
C ILE A 426 31.61 7.22 -3.74
N MET A 427 31.80 6.64 -2.56
CA MET A 427 31.91 7.36 -1.28
C MET A 427 33.30 7.93 -0.99
N LYS A 428 34.27 7.79 -1.90
CA LYS A 428 35.68 8.08 -1.63
C LYS A 428 35.94 9.49 -1.08
N ASP A 429 35.32 10.51 -1.65
CA ASP A 429 35.45 11.90 -1.20
C ASP A 429 34.80 12.14 0.18
N ILE A 430 33.69 11.46 0.48
CA ILE A 430 33.07 11.49 1.81
C ILE A 430 33.97 10.78 2.83
N LEU A 431 34.54 9.63 2.49
CA LEU A 431 35.46 8.89 3.37
C LEU A 431 36.71 9.71 3.71
N GLU A 432 37.30 10.41 2.73
CA GLU A 432 38.44 11.29 2.95
C GLU A 432 38.10 12.48 3.88
N ARG A 433 36.90 13.05 3.74
CA ARG A 433 36.40 14.12 4.64
C ARG A 433 36.10 13.59 6.05
N ASP A 434 35.47 12.43 6.13
CA ASP A 434 35.10 11.79 7.38
C ASP A 434 36.34 11.42 8.21
N GLU A 435 37.44 10.99 7.58
CA GLU A 435 38.67 10.64 8.30
C GLU A 435 39.23 11.86 9.08
N ILE A 436 39.19 13.04 8.47
CA ILE A 436 39.58 14.30 9.13
C ILE A 436 38.65 14.57 10.32
N ASN A 437 37.33 14.43 10.14
CA ASN A 437 36.36 14.68 11.20
C ASN A 437 36.39 13.61 12.31
N ARG A 438 36.76 12.37 12.00
CA ARG A 438 37.00 11.31 13.00
C ARG A 438 38.24 11.61 13.82
N GLN A 439 39.31 12.10 13.21
CA GLN A 439 40.50 12.53 13.95
C GLN A 439 40.17 13.68 14.91
N ARG A 440 39.42 14.69 14.44
CA ARG A 440 38.91 15.79 15.28
C ARG A 440 38.04 15.28 16.43
N GLU A 441 37.19 14.28 16.17
CA GLU A 441 36.37 13.64 17.22
C GLU A 441 37.23 12.94 18.27
N GLN A 442 38.29 12.26 17.83
CA GLN A 442 39.20 11.57 18.71
C GLN A 442 40.02 12.56 19.56
N ASP A 443 40.47 13.67 18.96
CA ASP A 443 41.19 14.73 19.67
C ASP A 443 40.29 15.36 20.74
N TYR A 444 39.03 15.65 20.43
CA TYR A 444 38.03 16.09 21.40
C TYR A 444 37.84 15.08 22.55
N LYS A 445 37.71 13.78 22.24
CA LYS A 445 37.60 12.73 23.26
C LYS A 445 38.84 12.66 24.16
N ASN A 446 40.04 12.80 23.57
CA ASN A 446 41.31 12.81 24.29
C ASN A 446 41.42 14.03 25.21
N GLU A 447 40.97 15.21 24.78
CA GLU A 447 40.91 16.42 25.60
C GLU A 447 39.93 16.29 26.76
N CYS A 448 38.75 15.69 26.52
CA CYS A 448 37.80 15.37 27.58
C CYS A 448 38.40 14.41 28.62
N ALA A 449 39.15 13.39 28.17
CA ALA A 449 39.77 12.39 29.05
C ALA A 449 40.93 12.95 29.89
N LYS A 450 41.61 14.01 29.42
CA LYS A 450 42.71 14.68 30.15
C LYS A 450 42.22 15.55 31.32
N LYS A 451 40.92 15.88 31.39
CA LYS A 451 40.36 16.74 32.45
C LYS A 451 40.02 15.94 33.71
N GLY A 452 40.37 16.49 34.87
CA GLY A 452 39.99 15.92 36.17
C GLY A 452 38.51 16.18 36.50
N ASN A 453 37.96 15.43 37.46
CA ASN A 453 36.52 15.43 37.82
C ASN A 453 35.87 16.80 38.12
N ASN A 454 36.67 17.84 38.40
CA ASN A 454 36.19 19.19 38.76
C ASN A 454 36.41 20.25 37.66
N GLN A 455 36.84 19.86 36.45
CA GLN A 455 37.03 20.79 35.34
C GLN A 455 35.92 20.64 34.30
N GLN A 456 35.38 21.77 33.83
CA GLN A 456 34.34 21.79 32.79
C GLN A 456 34.88 21.13 31.51
N ALA A 457 34.14 20.15 30.98
CA ALA A 457 34.47 19.50 29.71
C ALA A 457 34.53 20.55 28.58
N PRO A 458 35.45 20.41 27.61
CA PRO A 458 35.43 21.28 26.44
C PRO A 458 34.11 21.09 25.69
N ASP A 459 33.64 22.14 25.01
CA ASP A 459 32.44 22.05 24.18
C ASP A 459 32.72 21.16 22.97
N ARG A 460 31.73 20.34 22.56
CA ARG A 460 31.84 19.51 21.36
C ARG A 460 31.88 20.44 20.13
N PRO A 461 32.80 20.23 19.17
CA PRO A 461 32.82 21.01 17.93
C PRO A 461 31.48 20.92 17.18
N ASP A 462 30.94 22.07 16.77
CA ASP A 462 29.62 22.17 16.14
C ASP A 462 29.59 21.69 14.67
N ASP A 463 30.74 21.46 14.04
CA ASP A 463 30.88 21.11 12.61
C ASP A 463 31.42 19.68 12.36
N LEU A 464 31.16 18.76 13.29
CA LEU A 464 31.66 17.39 13.24
C LEU A 464 30.79 16.46 12.37
N ILE A 465 30.71 16.75 11.08
CA ILE A 465 29.91 15.96 10.15
C ILE A 465 30.66 14.67 9.80
N VAL A 466 30.13 13.53 10.22
CA VAL A 466 30.63 12.20 9.82
C VAL A 466 29.47 11.46 9.18
N GLN A 467 29.52 11.30 7.85
CA GLN A 467 28.43 10.70 7.09
C GLN A 467 28.50 9.17 7.09
N THR A 468 29.69 8.58 7.17
CA THR A 468 29.85 7.13 7.17
C THR A 468 29.76 6.55 8.57
N LEU A 469 29.03 5.46 8.68
CA LEU A 469 28.80 4.76 9.93
C LEU A 469 29.39 3.36 9.88
N LEU A 470 30.16 3.01 10.93
CA LEU A 470 30.65 1.66 11.14
C LEU A 470 29.49 0.72 11.50
N THR A 471 29.73 -0.58 11.40
CA THR A 471 28.69 -1.60 11.56
C THR A 471 28.30 -1.86 13.02
N ASP A 472 29.07 -1.38 13.98
CA ASP A 472 28.92 -1.64 15.42
C ASP A 472 28.16 -0.53 16.17
N ILE A 473 27.03 -0.08 15.61
CA ILE A 473 26.36 1.12 16.08
C ILE A 473 25.26 0.83 17.10
N THR A 474 25.32 1.59 18.19
CA THR A 474 24.26 1.66 19.17
C THR A 474 23.21 2.71 18.76
N PRO A 475 21.95 2.58 19.21
CA PRO A 475 20.91 3.58 18.95
C PRO A 475 21.29 5.01 19.37
N ALA A 476 22.06 5.14 20.46
CA ALA A 476 22.55 6.43 20.94
C ALA A 476 23.62 7.02 20.01
N ALA A 477 24.51 6.19 19.48
CA ALA A 477 25.50 6.62 18.49
C ALA A 477 24.82 7.08 17.18
N LEU A 478 23.79 6.36 16.72
CA LEU A 478 22.99 6.78 15.56
C LEU A 478 22.31 8.13 15.82
N ALA A 479 21.73 8.34 17.01
CA ALA A 479 21.08 9.60 17.36
C ALA A 479 22.07 10.78 17.44
N GLN A 480 23.26 10.58 18.01
CA GLN A 480 24.30 11.62 18.04
C GLN A 480 24.79 11.94 16.63
N LYS A 481 25.12 10.94 15.81
CA LYS A 481 25.62 11.15 14.46
C LYS A 481 24.56 11.78 13.55
N GLY A 482 23.30 11.39 13.71
CA GLY A 482 22.16 12.01 13.03
C GLY A 482 21.97 13.49 13.38
N LYS A 483 22.23 13.88 14.64
CA LYS A 483 22.27 15.29 15.03
C LYS A 483 23.47 16.01 14.39
N ASP A 484 24.66 15.41 14.50
CA ASP A 484 25.92 15.99 14.01
C ASP A 484 25.96 16.11 12.46
N ALA A 485 25.15 15.34 11.74
CA ALA A 485 25.10 15.37 10.29
C ALA A 485 24.37 16.61 9.72
N GLU A 486 23.59 17.34 10.54
CA GLU A 486 22.91 18.58 10.14
C GLU A 486 22.08 18.46 8.83
N GLY A 487 21.43 17.31 8.63
CA GLY A 487 20.63 17.02 7.44
C GLY A 487 21.41 16.39 6.27
N HIS A 488 22.72 16.19 6.40
CA HIS A 488 23.47 15.34 5.47
C HIS A 488 23.03 13.88 5.62
N PHE A 489 22.95 13.19 4.49
CA PHE A 489 22.68 11.77 4.49
C PHE A 489 23.81 10.98 5.12
N ILE A 490 23.44 10.17 6.09
CA ILE A 490 24.30 9.18 6.72
C ILE A 490 24.25 7.88 5.91
N TYR A 491 25.41 7.25 5.71
CA TYR A 491 25.58 6.02 4.95
C TYR A 491 26.15 4.88 5.81
N SER A 492 25.57 3.69 5.68
CA SER A 492 26.14 2.44 6.20
C SER A 492 26.24 1.36 5.13
N GLN A 493 27.34 0.61 5.16
CA GLN A 493 27.52 -0.65 4.42
C GLN A 493 27.52 -1.80 5.43
N LEU A 494 26.54 -2.70 5.32
CA LEU A 494 26.37 -3.85 6.22
C LEU A 494 26.60 -5.13 5.43
N ASP A 495 27.77 -5.74 5.59
CA ASP A 495 28.08 -6.99 4.88
C ASP A 495 27.19 -8.16 5.36
N GLU A 496 26.66 -8.06 6.58
CA GLU A 496 25.68 -8.99 7.15
C GLU A 496 24.47 -8.22 7.69
N ILE A 497 23.26 -8.70 7.37
CA ILE A 497 22.02 -8.04 7.79
C ILE A 497 21.79 -8.13 9.30
N GLU A 498 22.27 -9.19 9.94
CA GLU A 498 22.20 -9.44 11.38
C GLU A 498 22.90 -8.36 12.21
N LEU A 499 23.81 -7.57 11.62
CA LEU A 499 24.44 -6.44 12.30
C LEU A 499 23.41 -5.38 12.77
N PHE A 500 22.24 -5.31 12.13
CA PHE A 500 21.14 -4.49 12.62
C PHE A 500 20.54 -4.95 13.95
N ASP A 501 20.78 -6.19 14.39
CA ASP A 501 20.31 -6.66 15.70
C ASP A 501 21.02 -5.91 16.84
N GLN A 502 22.13 -5.20 16.58
CA GLN A 502 22.76 -4.30 17.55
C GLN A 502 21.96 -3.00 17.78
N LEU A 503 21.29 -2.50 16.74
CA LEU A 503 20.34 -1.38 16.87
C LEU A 503 19.07 -1.85 17.58
N ASP A 504 18.66 -3.10 17.34
CA ASP A 504 17.45 -3.66 17.93
C ASP A 504 17.53 -5.17 18.17
N ALA A 505 17.91 -5.54 19.40
CA ALA A 505 17.95 -6.93 19.83
C ALA A 505 16.54 -7.53 20.06
N SER A 506 15.46 -6.77 19.86
CA SER A 506 14.10 -7.30 20.06
C SER A 506 13.71 -8.27 18.94
N LYS A 507 13.10 -9.40 19.32
CA LYS A 507 12.61 -10.40 18.35
C LYS A 507 11.62 -9.84 17.32
N GLN A 508 10.91 -8.76 17.66
CA GLN A 508 9.95 -8.09 16.78
C GLN A 508 10.57 -6.95 15.97
N LYS A 509 11.85 -6.64 16.16
CA LYS A 509 12.61 -5.61 15.43
C LYS A 509 11.89 -4.25 15.38
N ARG A 510 11.21 -3.88 16.49
CA ARG A 510 10.35 -2.68 16.55
C ARG A 510 11.09 -1.38 16.22
N ARG A 511 12.27 -1.20 16.79
CA ARG A 511 13.11 -0.02 16.58
C ARG A 511 13.70 -0.01 15.18
N LEU A 512 14.16 -1.15 14.66
CA LEU A 512 14.67 -1.22 13.28
C LEU A 512 13.58 -0.82 12.27
N ARG A 513 12.34 -1.31 12.46
CA ARG A 513 11.18 -0.90 11.65
C ARG A 513 10.96 0.60 11.71
N ASN A 514 11.01 1.19 12.90
CA ASN A 514 10.91 2.64 13.07
C ASN A 514 12.03 3.39 12.36
N ILE A 515 13.28 2.90 12.44
CA ILE A 515 14.43 3.49 11.73
C ILE A 515 14.21 3.45 10.22
N ILE A 516 13.80 2.31 9.65
CA ILE A 516 13.54 2.17 8.21
C ILE A 516 12.40 3.09 7.75
N GLN A 517 11.31 3.17 8.52
CA GLN A 517 10.19 4.05 8.20
C GLN A 517 10.57 5.52 8.30
N CYS A 518 11.22 5.93 9.39
CA CYS A 518 11.69 7.29 9.58
C CYS A 518 12.72 7.70 8.53
N ALA A 519 13.63 6.80 8.16
CA ALA A 519 14.62 7.06 7.12
C ALA A 519 13.92 7.32 5.79
N PHE A 520 13.08 6.38 5.32
CA PHE A 520 12.37 6.50 4.03
C PHE A 520 11.51 7.76 3.93
N ASP A 521 10.75 8.06 4.97
CA ASP A 521 9.81 9.19 4.99
C ASP A 521 10.50 10.50 5.43
N ASN A 522 11.84 10.50 5.61
CA ASN A 522 12.66 11.59 6.17
C ASN A 522 11.96 12.20 7.41
N ALA A 523 11.44 11.34 8.30
CA ALA A 523 10.62 11.74 9.43
C ALA A 523 11.48 12.16 10.64
N TRP A 524 10.82 12.75 11.62
CA TRP A 524 11.46 13.08 12.89
C TRP A 524 11.89 11.81 13.63
N TYR A 525 13.17 11.71 13.90
CA TYR A 525 13.78 10.67 14.73
C TYR A 525 14.56 11.31 15.87
N GLY A 526 14.65 10.62 17.00
CA GLY A 526 15.30 11.17 18.16
C GLY A 526 14.96 10.45 19.45
N GLN A 527 15.58 10.90 20.52
CA GLN A 527 15.32 10.41 21.85
C GLN A 527 15.26 11.60 22.82
N GLU A 528 14.15 11.71 23.54
CA GLU A 528 14.01 12.58 24.71
C GLU A 528 14.27 11.71 25.95
N ARG A 529 15.43 11.88 26.61
CA ARG A 529 15.76 11.17 27.86
C ARG A 529 16.31 12.14 28.90
N VAL A 530 15.93 11.91 30.16
CA VAL A 530 16.14 12.79 31.33
C VAL A 530 17.50 12.59 32.01
N GLY A 531 18.55 12.27 31.26
CA GLY A 531 19.90 12.06 31.81
C GLY A 531 20.86 13.17 31.40
N GLU A 532 21.60 13.75 32.34
CA GLU A 532 22.54 14.87 32.13
C GLU A 532 23.63 14.58 31.07
N LYS A 533 23.95 13.30 30.84
CA LYS A 533 24.92 12.83 29.83
C LYS A 533 24.26 12.20 28.59
N SER A 534 22.94 12.19 28.50
CA SER A 534 22.21 11.59 27.38
C SER A 534 22.01 12.59 26.27
N VAL A 535 22.21 12.13 25.04
CA VAL A 535 21.99 12.94 23.83
C VAL A 535 20.49 13.16 23.67
N THR A 536 20.02 14.33 24.08
CA THR A 536 18.67 14.79 23.73
C THR A 536 18.76 15.43 22.36
N ALA A 537 18.23 14.73 21.36
CA ALA A 537 18.27 15.18 19.97
C ALA A 537 16.97 14.77 19.27
N ARG A 538 16.43 15.71 18.50
CA ARG A 538 15.31 15.50 17.58
C ARG A 538 15.74 16.08 16.23
N PHE A 539 15.82 15.24 15.22
CA PHE A 539 16.32 15.59 13.88
C PHE A 539 15.56 14.81 12.81
N ARG A 540 15.70 15.21 11.54
CA ARG A 540 15.15 14.48 10.39
C ARG A 540 16.11 13.36 10.02
N LEU A 541 15.62 12.12 9.95
CA LEU A 541 16.50 10.98 9.71
C LEU A 541 16.85 10.83 8.22
N HIS A 542 17.97 11.40 7.82
CA HIS A 542 18.58 11.16 6.51
C HIS A 542 19.53 9.98 6.58
N TYR A 543 19.03 8.76 6.36
CA TYR A 543 19.82 7.53 6.50
C TYR A 543 19.65 6.59 5.30
N ASN A 544 20.75 6.38 4.58
CA ASN A 544 20.87 5.45 3.47
C ASN A 544 21.74 4.27 3.88
N PHE A 545 21.42 3.06 3.42
CA PHE A 545 22.28 1.92 3.68
C PHE A 545 22.20 0.86 2.60
N ASN A 546 23.29 0.11 2.50
CA ASN A 546 23.37 -1.16 1.81
C ASN A 546 23.52 -2.28 2.83
N SER A 547 22.87 -3.41 2.57
CA SER A 547 23.00 -4.61 3.37
C SER A 547 23.11 -5.85 2.50
N SER A 548 23.74 -6.91 3.00
CA SER A 548 23.88 -8.17 2.27
C SER A 548 23.57 -9.38 3.13
N SER A 549 23.05 -10.45 2.53
CA SER A 549 22.85 -11.73 3.23
C SER A 549 22.71 -12.92 2.25
N THR A 550 22.44 -14.11 2.79
CA THR A 550 21.93 -15.23 1.98
C THR A 550 20.40 -15.19 1.94
N ILE A 551 19.80 -15.76 0.89
CA ILE A 551 18.33 -15.71 0.69
C ILE A 551 17.56 -16.24 1.90
N VAL A 552 18.00 -17.37 2.47
CA VAL A 552 17.35 -17.97 3.65
C VAL A 552 17.44 -17.04 4.86
N ARG A 553 18.60 -16.41 5.08
CA ARG A 553 18.78 -15.47 6.20
C ARG A 553 17.98 -14.19 6.01
N ALA A 554 17.86 -13.69 4.79
CA ALA A 554 16.99 -12.56 4.49
C ALA A 554 15.52 -12.88 4.84
N GLN A 555 15.03 -14.06 4.45
CA GLN A 555 13.67 -14.51 4.77
C GLN A 555 13.43 -14.57 6.29
N GLU A 556 14.35 -15.17 7.04
CA GLU A 556 14.27 -15.23 8.51
C GLU A 556 14.34 -13.84 9.15
N PHE A 557 15.22 -12.97 8.64
CA PHE A 557 15.45 -11.64 9.18
C PHE A 557 14.23 -10.73 9.02
N TYR A 558 13.62 -10.72 7.83
CA TYR A 558 12.50 -9.84 7.48
C TYR A 558 11.12 -10.39 7.86
N ALA A 559 10.99 -11.69 8.11
CA ALA A 559 9.73 -12.34 8.48
C ALA A 559 8.87 -11.55 9.50
N PRO A 560 9.41 -10.91 10.55
CA PRO A 560 8.58 -10.20 11.52
C PRO A 560 7.87 -8.92 11.02
N PHE A 561 8.20 -8.42 9.82
CA PHE A 561 7.71 -7.12 9.34
C PHE A 561 7.54 -7.00 7.82
N LEU A 562 7.18 -8.11 7.16
CA LEU A 562 6.87 -8.09 5.73
C LEU A 562 5.54 -7.37 5.42
N ALA A 563 4.54 -7.45 6.32
CA ALA A 563 3.22 -6.86 6.10
C ALA A 563 3.00 -5.46 6.71
N ASP A 564 3.98 -4.87 7.42
CA ASP A 564 3.82 -3.54 8.03
C ASP A 564 4.33 -2.38 7.16
N GLY A 565 4.72 -2.69 5.92
CA GLY A 565 5.23 -1.74 4.94
C GLY A 565 6.68 -1.27 5.16
N SER A 566 7.38 -1.74 6.20
CA SER A 566 8.80 -1.41 6.41
C SER A 566 9.67 -2.07 5.35
N PHE A 567 9.42 -3.35 5.03
CA PHE A 567 10.15 -4.07 3.98
C PHE A 567 9.97 -3.42 2.60
N ASN A 568 8.76 -2.94 2.30
CA ASN A 568 8.41 -2.33 1.00
C ASN A 568 9.19 -1.04 0.71
N ARG A 569 9.69 -0.36 1.75
CA ARG A 569 10.52 0.86 1.65
C ARG A 569 11.97 0.60 1.21
N MET A 570 12.41 -0.65 1.16
CA MET A 570 13.75 -1.01 0.72
C MET A 570 13.70 -1.63 -0.67
N SER A 571 14.80 -1.52 -1.40
CA SER A 571 15.03 -2.25 -2.64
C SER A 571 15.72 -3.58 -2.36
N VAL A 572 15.46 -4.58 -3.19
CA VAL A 572 16.06 -5.90 -3.05
C VAL A 572 16.65 -6.34 -4.38
N ALA A 573 17.92 -6.75 -4.36
CA ALA A 573 18.61 -7.33 -5.50
C ALA A 573 19.05 -8.76 -5.20
N THR A 574 19.22 -9.57 -6.25
CA THR A 574 19.75 -10.93 -6.12
C THR A 574 20.89 -11.17 -7.10
N ILE A 575 21.96 -11.83 -6.65
CA ILE A 575 23.01 -12.34 -7.54
C ILE A 575 22.68 -13.80 -7.86
N MET A 576 22.37 -14.04 -9.13
CA MET A 576 22.09 -15.39 -9.63
C MET A 576 23.42 -16.13 -9.83
N PRO A 577 23.54 -17.38 -9.35
CA PRO A 577 24.71 -18.21 -9.63
C PRO A 577 24.80 -18.49 -11.14
N ILE A 578 26.00 -18.44 -11.70
CA ILE A 578 26.25 -18.92 -13.06
C ILE A 578 26.83 -20.33 -12.95
N ASP A 579 26.30 -21.26 -13.74
CA ASP A 579 26.89 -22.59 -13.96
C ASP A 579 28.09 -22.51 -14.94
N ASN A 580 29.00 -21.56 -14.70
CA ASN A 580 30.18 -21.38 -15.55
C ASN A 580 31.43 -21.71 -14.74
N GLU A 581 32.24 -22.63 -15.25
CA GLU A 581 33.49 -23.07 -14.63
C GLU A 581 34.58 -21.99 -14.67
N SER A 582 34.41 -20.92 -15.45
CA SER A 582 35.41 -19.85 -15.56
C SER A 582 35.39 -18.92 -14.34
N ILE A 583 36.57 -18.65 -13.78
CA ILE A 583 36.76 -17.67 -12.70
C ILE A 583 36.30 -16.28 -13.18
N PRO A 584 35.35 -15.61 -12.47
CA PRO A 584 34.91 -14.28 -12.82
C PRO A 584 36.06 -13.27 -12.81
N LYS A 585 36.25 -12.55 -13.91
CA LYS A 585 37.32 -11.54 -14.04
C LYS A 585 36.80 -10.18 -13.61
N HIS A 586 37.35 -9.67 -12.51
CA HIS A 586 37.09 -8.32 -12.03
C HIS A 586 38.16 -7.36 -12.56
N GLY A 587 37.75 -6.18 -13.03
CA GLY A 587 38.62 -5.11 -13.48
C GLY A 587 39.10 -4.24 -12.33
N PHE A 588 40.12 -3.41 -12.61
CA PHE A 588 40.64 -2.43 -11.66
C PHE A 588 39.90 -1.09 -11.75
N TYR A 589 39.64 -0.48 -10.59
CA TYR A 589 39.13 0.87 -10.44
C TYR A 589 40.29 1.87 -10.41
N ASP A 590 40.88 2.11 -11.59
CA ASP A 590 42.06 2.95 -11.76
C ASP A 590 41.76 4.45 -11.64
N ALA A 591 42.81 5.28 -11.66
CA ALA A 591 42.68 6.73 -11.61
C ALA A 591 41.81 7.29 -12.76
N LYS A 592 41.80 6.63 -13.93
CA LYS A 592 40.95 7.02 -15.07
C LYS A 592 39.48 6.75 -14.78
N PHE A 593 39.15 5.62 -14.17
CA PHE A 593 37.80 5.33 -13.69
C PHE A 593 37.36 6.37 -12.66
N MET A 594 38.19 6.63 -11.64
CA MET A 594 37.88 7.61 -10.60
C MET A 594 37.69 9.02 -11.17
N ALA A 595 38.52 9.44 -12.11
CA ALA A 595 38.37 10.74 -12.79
C ALA A 595 37.05 10.84 -13.58
N LYS A 596 36.60 9.76 -14.24
CA LYS A 596 35.30 9.74 -14.92
C LYS A 596 34.14 9.76 -13.92
N LEU A 597 34.24 9.00 -12.83
CA LEU A 597 33.22 8.94 -11.78
C LEU A 597 33.05 10.31 -11.11
N LYS A 598 34.16 10.99 -10.82
CA LYS A 598 34.19 12.30 -10.17
C LYS A 598 33.30 13.33 -10.87
N VAL A 599 33.24 13.32 -12.20
CA VAL A 599 32.37 14.26 -12.96
C VAL A 599 30.88 14.11 -12.59
N PHE A 600 30.44 12.89 -12.32
CA PHE A 600 29.06 12.63 -11.89
C PHE A 600 28.86 13.01 -10.43
N ILE A 601 29.81 12.69 -9.56
CA ILE A 601 29.77 13.02 -8.13
C ILE A 601 29.78 14.53 -7.90
N ASP A 602 30.64 15.28 -8.61
CA ASP A 602 30.72 16.75 -8.51
C ASP A 602 29.37 17.41 -8.85
N ARG A 603 28.59 16.83 -9.77
CA ARG A 603 27.24 17.33 -10.11
C ARG A 603 26.21 17.01 -9.04
N LEU A 604 26.32 15.87 -8.36
CA LEU A 604 25.46 15.54 -7.23
C LEU A 604 25.73 16.50 -6.07
N ILE A 605 27.00 16.74 -5.74
CA ILE A 605 27.40 17.68 -4.67
C ILE A 605 26.97 19.12 -4.99
N ALA A 606 27.02 19.52 -6.27
CA ALA A 606 26.63 20.87 -6.69
C ALA A 606 25.10 21.08 -6.80
N ALA A 607 24.29 20.03 -6.69
CA ALA A 607 22.84 20.13 -6.81
C ALA A 607 22.21 20.63 -5.50
N GLN A 608 21.26 21.55 -5.60
CA GLN A 608 20.54 22.13 -4.46
C GLN A 608 19.11 22.53 -4.86
N GLY A 609 18.21 22.53 -3.88
CA GLY A 609 16.85 23.06 -4.02
C GLY A 609 15.86 22.08 -4.65
N ASN A 610 14.78 22.65 -5.21
CA ASN A 610 13.59 21.90 -5.61
C ASN A 610 13.60 21.61 -7.12
N TYR A 611 13.38 20.35 -7.48
CA TYR A 611 13.32 19.87 -8.86
C TYR A 611 11.92 19.39 -9.21
N ASP A 612 11.30 20.06 -10.19
CA ASP A 612 10.05 19.65 -10.82
C ASP A 612 10.30 19.38 -12.31
N LEU A 613 10.20 18.10 -12.70
CA LEU A 613 10.40 17.66 -14.07
C LEU A 613 9.14 16.99 -14.61
N LYS A 614 8.52 17.63 -15.62
CA LYS A 614 7.38 17.04 -16.33
C LYS A 614 7.65 15.63 -16.87
N LYS A 615 8.84 15.40 -17.43
CA LYS A 615 9.23 14.06 -17.91
C LYS A 615 9.31 13.02 -16.80
N ALA A 616 9.66 13.43 -15.59
CA ALA A 616 9.67 12.56 -14.42
C ALA A 616 8.24 12.21 -13.98
N GLN A 617 7.30 13.17 -14.07
CA GLN A 617 5.87 12.92 -13.84
C GLN A 617 5.31 11.91 -14.86
N ASP A 618 5.64 12.07 -16.15
CA ASP A 618 5.24 11.14 -17.21
C ASP A 618 5.83 9.73 -16.99
N LEU A 619 7.05 9.64 -16.43
CA LEU A 619 7.66 8.36 -16.05
C LEU A 619 6.92 7.71 -14.87
N ILE A 620 6.59 8.46 -13.82
CA ILE A 620 5.82 7.95 -12.66
C ILE A 620 4.51 7.33 -13.14
N GLN A 621 3.76 8.03 -14.00
CA GLN A 621 2.48 7.54 -14.51
C GLN A 621 2.64 6.23 -15.28
N ARG A 622 3.68 6.08 -16.08
CA ARG A 622 3.95 4.83 -16.80
C ARG A 622 4.31 3.67 -15.87
N ILE A 623 5.19 3.89 -14.89
CA ILE A 623 5.58 2.85 -13.92
C ILE A 623 4.37 2.46 -13.07
N HIS A 624 3.56 3.44 -12.65
CA HIS A 624 2.33 3.18 -11.90
C HIS A 624 1.29 2.42 -12.72
N GLN A 625 1.12 2.76 -14.00
CA GLN A 625 0.22 2.03 -14.90
C GLN A 625 0.64 0.57 -15.08
N GLU A 626 1.94 0.31 -15.26
CA GLU A 626 2.49 -1.06 -15.31
C GLU A 626 2.17 -1.86 -14.03
N ALA A 627 2.30 -1.22 -12.87
CA ALA A 627 1.97 -1.84 -11.57
C ALA A 627 0.47 -2.17 -11.49
N ILE A 628 -0.39 -1.23 -11.88
CA ILE A 628 -1.85 -1.41 -11.90
C ILE A 628 -2.23 -2.54 -12.86
N ASP A 629 -1.65 -2.60 -14.05
CA ASP A 629 -2.02 -3.61 -15.05
C ASP A 629 -1.59 -5.01 -14.58
N THR A 630 -0.41 -5.13 -13.97
CA THR A 630 0.03 -6.38 -13.33
C THR A 630 -0.91 -6.78 -12.19
N TYR A 631 -1.35 -5.83 -11.36
CA TYR A 631 -2.34 -6.09 -10.31
C TYR A 631 -3.70 -6.50 -10.88
N ARG A 632 -4.21 -5.82 -11.90
CA ARG A 632 -5.50 -6.16 -12.55
C ARG A 632 -5.50 -7.57 -13.12
N LEU A 633 -4.40 -7.95 -13.77
CA LEU A 633 -4.24 -9.27 -14.37
C LEU A 633 -4.05 -10.38 -13.34
N SER A 634 -3.44 -10.09 -12.18
CA SER A 634 -3.17 -11.08 -11.14
C SER A 634 -4.19 -11.15 -10.01
N GLY A 635 -4.80 -10.02 -9.68
CA GLY A 635 -5.55 -9.80 -8.45
C GLY A 635 -4.73 -9.97 -7.17
N ASP A 636 -3.39 -9.86 -7.23
CA ASP A 636 -2.51 -10.08 -6.08
C ASP A 636 -2.36 -8.80 -5.24
N GLU A 637 -3.05 -8.75 -4.10
CA GLU A 637 -2.99 -7.60 -3.18
C GLU A 637 -1.59 -7.39 -2.59
N ALA A 638 -0.82 -8.46 -2.37
CA ALA A 638 0.55 -8.34 -1.87
C ALA A 638 1.46 -7.67 -2.89
N TYR A 639 1.29 -8.00 -4.18
CA TYR A 639 1.98 -7.30 -5.26
C TYR A 639 1.60 -5.80 -5.26
N PHE A 640 0.30 -5.51 -5.19
CA PHE A 640 -0.20 -4.14 -5.28
C PHE A 640 0.32 -3.26 -4.14
N ASP A 641 0.20 -3.70 -2.89
CA ASP A 641 0.69 -2.96 -1.72
C ASP A 641 2.21 -2.71 -1.80
N THR A 642 2.96 -3.75 -2.18
CA THR A 642 4.42 -3.66 -2.34
C THR A 642 4.83 -2.71 -3.46
N SER A 643 4.04 -2.65 -4.55
CA SER A 643 4.36 -1.87 -5.74
C SER A 643 4.38 -0.36 -5.50
N HIS A 644 3.57 0.17 -4.56
CA HIS A 644 3.47 1.60 -4.30
C HIS A 644 4.83 2.23 -3.94
N ARG A 645 5.58 1.61 -3.03
CA ARG A 645 6.90 2.10 -2.61
C ARG A 645 7.99 1.80 -3.65
N ALA A 646 7.85 0.71 -4.41
CA ALA A 646 8.76 0.38 -5.50
C ALA A 646 8.69 1.40 -6.65
N VAL A 647 7.51 1.95 -6.95
CA VAL A 647 7.32 3.04 -7.93
C VAL A 647 8.12 4.28 -7.51
N VAL A 648 8.00 4.70 -6.25
CA VAL A 648 8.74 5.85 -5.69
C VAL A 648 10.24 5.64 -5.81
N LEU A 649 10.74 4.46 -5.41
CA LEU A 649 12.16 4.13 -5.48
C LEU A 649 12.70 4.17 -6.92
N ALA A 650 11.95 3.62 -7.89
CA ALA A 650 12.34 3.65 -9.30
C ALA A 650 12.37 5.08 -9.87
N TRP A 651 11.41 5.91 -9.48
CA TRP A 651 11.40 7.33 -9.84
C TRP A 651 12.58 8.09 -9.20
N LEU A 652 12.85 7.90 -7.90
CA LEU A 652 13.99 8.54 -7.23
C LEU A 652 15.32 8.19 -7.93
N ARG A 653 15.49 6.95 -8.38
CA ARG A 653 16.66 6.55 -9.18
C ARG A 653 16.79 7.38 -10.46
N ALA A 654 15.69 7.61 -11.16
CA ALA A 654 15.67 8.44 -12.35
C ALA A 654 16.09 9.89 -12.06
N MET A 655 15.64 10.44 -10.93
CA MET A 655 15.99 11.80 -10.50
C MET A 655 17.47 11.95 -10.14
N VAL A 656 18.04 10.99 -9.40
CA VAL A 656 19.48 10.98 -9.10
C VAL A 656 20.31 10.86 -10.37
N LEU A 657 19.91 9.98 -11.30
CA LEU A 657 20.59 9.85 -12.59
C LEU A 657 20.49 11.13 -13.44
N TYR A 658 19.33 11.79 -13.43
CA TYR A 658 19.13 13.06 -14.12
C TYR A 658 20.13 14.13 -13.64
N ILE A 659 20.29 14.28 -12.32
CA ILE A 659 21.27 15.22 -11.75
C ILE A 659 22.69 14.82 -12.14
N ALA A 660 23.06 13.56 -11.89
CA ALA A 660 24.41 13.07 -12.16
C ALA A 660 24.80 13.24 -13.65
N GLU A 661 23.90 12.92 -14.58
CA GLU A 661 24.17 13.04 -16.01
C GLU A 661 24.01 14.47 -16.54
N GLY A 662 23.29 15.33 -15.81
CA GLY A 662 23.00 16.71 -16.16
C GLY A 662 21.93 16.88 -17.24
N LYS A 663 21.35 15.79 -17.74
CA LYS A 663 20.26 15.81 -18.71
C LYS A 663 19.38 14.57 -18.64
N TRP A 664 18.11 14.75 -18.97
CA TRP A 664 17.16 13.64 -19.07
C TRP A 664 17.39 12.85 -20.36
N SER A 665 17.37 11.52 -20.28
CA SER A 665 17.58 10.62 -21.42
C SER A 665 16.58 9.46 -21.38
N LYS A 666 16.34 8.84 -22.56
CA LYS A 666 15.48 7.65 -22.64
C LYS A 666 16.08 6.46 -21.88
N ASP A 667 17.41 6.36 -21.88
CA ASP A 667 18.14 5.32 -21.15
C ASP A 667 17.85 5.39 -19.62
N ILE A 668 17.64 6.59 -19.06
CA ILE A 668 17.21 6.78 -17.66
C ILE A 668 15.79 6.23 -17.45
N GLU A 669 14.86 6.51 -18.35
CA GLU A 669 13.48 6.03 -18.26
C GLU A 669 13.40 4.50 -18.36
N GLU A 670 14.12 3.92 -19.33
CA GLU A 670 14.18 2.47 -19.54
C GLU A 670 14.84 1.77 -18.35
N PHE A 671 15.91 2.33 -17.81
CA PHE A 671 16.56 1.82 -16.60
C PHE A 671 15.64 1.91 -15.37
N ALA A 672 14.93 3.02 -15.17
CA ALA A 672 14.03 3.19 -14.04
C ALA A 672 12.87 2.19 -14.09
N MET A 673 12.23 2.03 -15.26
CA MET A 673 11.20 1.02 -15.48
C MET A 673 11.73 -0.41 -15.24
N TRP A 674 12.92 -0.73 -15.75
CA TRP A 674 13.55 -2.02 -15.48
C TRP A 674 13.83 -2.22 -13.99
N SER A 675 14.34 -1.19 -13.30
CA SER A 675 14.67 -1.27 -11.87
C SER A 675 13.42 -1.55 -11.01
N PHE A 676 12.27 -0.99 -11.38
CA PHE A 676 10.97 -1.31 -10.77
C PHE A 676 10.60 -2.77 -10.99
N LYS A 677 10.62 -3.23 -12.25
CA LYS A 677 10.26 -4.61 -12.60
C LYS A 677 11.18 -5.62 -11.92
N TYR A 678 12.47 -5.34 -11.88
CA TYR A 678 13.47 -6.19 -11.25
C TYR A 678 13.29 -6.25 -9.73
N ASP A 679 13.13 -5.10 -9.05
CA ASP A 679 12.88 -5.06 -7.60
C ASP A 679 11.60 -5.83 -7.23
N MET A 680 10.51 -5.59 -7.96
CA MET A 680 9.25 -6.32 -7.77
C MET A 680 9.39 -7.82 -8.04
N TRP A 681 10.12 -8.20 -9.09
CA TRP A 681 10.41 -9.61 -9.38
C TRP A 681 11.12 -10.28 -8.21
N VAL A 682 12.18 -9.67 -7.67
CA VAL A 682 12.94 -10.22 -6.53
C VAL A 682 12.06 -10.33 -5.29
N LYS A 683 11.34 -9.26 -4.94
CA LYS A 683 10.45 -9.25 -3.76
C LYS A 683 9.38 -10.34 -3.83
N MET A 684 8.68 -10.44 -4.97
CA MET A 684 7.60 -11.41 -5.12
C MET A 684 8.10 -12.84 -5.24
N THR A 685 9.28 -13.06 -5.83
CA THR A 685 9.89 -14.39 -5.97
C THR A 685 10.31 -14.97 -4.62
N TYR A 686 10.94 -14.16 -3.77
CA TYR A 686 11.50 -14.67 -2.50
C TYR A 686 10.63 -14.42 -1.27
N PHE A 687 9.76 -13.41 -1.30
CA PHE A 687 8.96 -13.02 -0.14
C PHE A 687 7.45 -12.99 -0.41
N GLY A 688 7.02 -13.08 -1.68
CA GLY A 688 5.61 -12.91 -2.06
C GLY A 688 4.66 -13.85 -1.34
N ASP A 689 5.00 -15.14 -1.21
CA ASP A 689 4.17 -16.10 -0.49
C ASP A 689 4.01 -15.76 0.99
N GLU A 690 5.08 -15.27 1.61
CA GLU A 690 5.10 -14.92 3.03
C GLU A 690 4.35 -13.62 3.29
N ILE A 691 4.49 -12.62 2.40
CA ILE A 691 3.72 -11.38 2.43
C ILE A 691 2.22 -11.70 2.35
N ARG A 692 1.80 -12.55 1.39
CA ARG A 692 0.39 -12.94 1.23
C ARG A 692 -0.17 -13.61 2.49
N LYS A 693 0.58 -14.52 3.12
CA LYS A 693 0.17 -15.18 4.37
C LYS A 693 -0.02 -14.18 5.51
N GLN A 694 0.91 -13.24 5.67
CA GLN A 694 0.81 -12.21 6.70
C GLN A 694 -0.38 -11.28 6.47
N MET A 695 -0.61 -10.87 5.22
CA MET A 695 -1.77 -10.03 4.86
C MET A 695 -3.09 -10.74 5.10
N ALA A 696 -3.16 -12.06 4.87
CA ALA A 696 -4.34 -12.88 5.18
C ALA A 696 -4.58 -13.06 6.69
N GLY A 697 -3.73 -12.52 7.57
CA GLY A 697 -3.82 -12.68 9.02
C GLY A 697 -3.47 -14.08 9.49
N GLU A 698 -2.87 -14.92 8.63
CA GLU A 698 -2.33 -16.20 9.06
C GLU A 698 -1.21 -15.92 10.06
N LYS A 699 -1.30 -16.54 11.24
CA LYS A 699 -0.16 -16.51 12.17
C LYS A 699 1.00 -17.17 11.45
N VAL A 700 1.96 -16.36 11.04
CA VAL A 700 3.27 -16.82 10.63
C VAL A 700 3.89 -17.51 11.83
N SER A 701 3.67 -18.82 11.92
CA SER A 701 4.44 -19.63 12.83
C SER A 701 5.86 -19.55 12.28
N SER A 702 6.73 -18.78 12.94
CA SER A 702 8.16 -18.68 12.67
C SER A 702 8.92 -20.00 12.92
N HIS A 703 8.22 -21.13 12.92
CA HIS A 703 8.76 -22.45 13.00
C HIS A 703 8.67 -23.10 11.61
N ARG A 704 9.52 -22.66 10.68
CA ARG A 704 10.24 -23.69 9.94
C ARG A 704 11.23 -24.30 10.92
N GLY A 705 10.70 -25.19 11.77
CA GLY A 705 11.56 -26.12 12.49
C GLY A 705 12.42 -26.89 11.50
N PRO A 706 13.45 -27.62 11.98
CA PRO A 706 14.24 -28.51 11.13
C PRO A 706 13.28 -29.31 10.25
N GLY A 707 13.45 -29.26 8.94
CA GLY A 707 12.52 -29.88 7.98
C GLY A 707 12.17 -31.31 8.40
N ASN A 708 10.91 -31.72 8.18
CA ASN A 708 10.40 -33.00 8.66
C ASN A 708 11.30 -34.14 8.15
N ARG A 709 12.14 -34.71 9.02
CA ARG A 709 13.18 -35.68 8.62
C ARG A 709 12.58 -36.98 8.05
N LEU A 710 11.32 -37.28 8.38
CA LEU A 710 10.57 -38.40 7.82
C LEU A 710 10.37 -38.29 6.30
N GLN A 711 10.52 -37.09 5.71
CA GLN A 711 10.41 -36.90 4.26
C GLN A 711 11.53 -37.57 3.47
N TYR A 712 12.68 -37.81 4.12
CA TYR A 712 13.83 -38.46 3.50
C TYR A 712 13.81 -39.99 3.64
N LEU A 713 12.89 -40.53 4.44
CA LEU A 713 12.70 -41.98 4.58
C LEU A 713 11.65 -42.46 3.57
N PRO A 714 11.74 -43.71 3.09
CA PRO A 714 10.69 -44.33 2.28
C PRO A 714 9.36 -44.45 3.05
N ASP A 715 8.28 -44.83 2.36
CA ASP A 715 6.95 -44.96 3.00
C ASP A 715 6.89 -46.07 4.05
N ALA A 716 7.74 -47.09 3.91
CA ALA A 716 8.04 -48.11 4.91
C ALA A 716 9.54 -48.13 5.16
N PHE A 717 9.98 -48.04 6.42
CA PHE A 717 11.39 -47.95 6.79
C PHE A 717 11.67 -48.58 8.15
N THR A 718 12.94 -48.96 8.38
CA THR A 718 13.38 -49.58 9.64
C THR A 718 14.01 -48.57 10.60
N PHE A 719 14.20 -48.97 11.86
CA PHE A 719 14.97 -48.18 12.83
C PHE A 719 16.40 -47.89 12.33
N GLU A 720 17.03 -48.85 11.65
CA GLU A 720 18.38 -48.71 11.11
C GLU A 720 18.44 -47.66 9.98
N ASP A 721 17.40 -47.58 9.14
CA ASP A 721 17.30 -46.56 8.09
C ASP A 721 17.17 -45.15 8.68
N ALA A 722 16.39 -45.02 9.76
CA ALA A 722 16.28 -43.77 10.51
C ALA A 722 17.61 -43.35 11.15
N GLN A 723 18.40 -44.32 11.65
CA GLN A 723 19.72 -44.07 12.20
C GLN A 723 20.72 -43.63 11.11
N LYS A 724 20.80 -44.36 9.99
CA LYS A 724 21.66 -44.02 8.84
C LYS A 724 21.34 -42.65 8.25
N LEU A 725 20.05 -42.27 8.21
CA LEU A 725 19.64 -40.93 7.79
C LEU A 725 20.20 -39.85 8.73
N LEU A 726 20.13 -40.04 10.04
CA LEU A 726 20.64 -39.07 11.01
C LEU A 726 22.17 -38.97 10.96
N GLU A 727 22.87 -40.08 10.78
CA GLU A 727 24.33 -40.13 10.58
C GLU A 727 24.73 -39.38 9.29
N ARG A 728 24.01 -39.59 8.18
CA ARG A 728 24.23 -38.85 6.91
C ARG A 728 23.99 -37.34 7.05
N LEU A 729 23.05 -36.92 7.90
CA LEU A 729 22.70 -35.51 8.09
C LEU A 729 23.63 -34.77 9.07
N GLY A 730 24.63 -35.44 9.67
CA GLY A 730 25.77 -34.81 10.36
C GLY A 730 25.44 -33.96 11.59
N SER A 731 24.33 -34.22 12.31
CA SER A 731 23.94 -33.44 13.48
C SER A 731 24.36 -34.12 14.78
N GLU A 732 25.26 -33.50 15.55
CA GLU A 732 25.81 -33.99 16.83
C GLU A 732 24.78 -34.21 17.95
N ASN A 733 23.48 -33.91 17.74
CA ASN A 733 22.48 -33.99 18.81
C ASN A 733 21.09 -34.43 18.36
N THR A 734 20.97 -35.58 17.69
CA THR A 734 19.65 -36.16 17.40
C THR A 734 19.57 -37.66 17.68
N ASN A 735 18.79 -38.04 18.69
CA ASN A 735 18.49 -39.42 19.04
C ASN A 735 17.40 -40.01 18.09
N PRO A 736 17.66 -41.10 17.32
CA PRO A 736 16.67 -41.71 16.43
C PRO A 736 15.39 -42.13 17.15
N LYS A 737 15.47 -42.61 18.40
CA LYS A 737 14.28 -42.95 19.19
C LYS A 737 13.38 -41.74 19.45
N LYS A 738 13.98 -40.56 19.67
CA LYS A 738 13.22 -39.32 19.88
C LYS A 738 12.53 -38.85 18.59
N MET A 739 13.18 -39.03 17.44
CA MET A 739 12.60 -38.73 16.14
C MET A 739 11.38 -39.62 15.85
N LEU A 740 11.50 -40.93 16.09
CA LEU A 740 10.43 -41.90 15.86
C LEU A 740 9.26 -41.68 16.82
N TRP A 741 9.54 -41.54 18.12
CA TRP A 741 8.53 -41.21 19.13
C TRP A 741 7.75 -39.93 18.81
N THR A 742 8.43 -38.91 18.29
CA THR A 742 7.78 -37.67 17.86
C THR A 742 6.88 -37.89 16.63
N GLY A 743 7.30 -38.76 15.71
CA GLY A 743 6.52 -39.14 14.53
C GLY A 743 5.25 -39.92 14.90
N GLU A 744 5.35 -40.87 15.84
CA GLU A 744 4.22 -41.66 16.34
C GLU A 744 3.23 -40.80 17.12
N ASN A 745 3.70 -39.94 18.03
CA ASN A 745 2.83 -39.02 18.78
C ASN A 745 2.08 -38.04 17.89
N ARG A 746 2.69 -37.63 16.77
CA ARG A 746 2.04 -36.77 15.77
C ARG A 746 1.18 -37.55 14.78
N LYS A 747 1.05 -38.87 14.96
CA LYS A 747 0.32 -39.79 14.07
C LYS A 747 0.80 -39.73 12.62
N PHE A 748 2.09 -39.44 12.40
CA PHE A 748 2.71 -39.40 11.08
C PHE A 748 3.29 -40.75 10.66
N ILE A 749 3.67 -41.56 11.63
CA ILE A 749 4.14 -42.93 11.41
C ILE A 749 3.47 -43.87 12.42
N GLU A 750 3.39 -45.14 12.06
CA GLU A 750 2.92 -46.22 12.92
C GLU A 750 3.91 -47.39 12.80
N GLN A 751 4.32 -47.96 13.93
CA GLN A 751 5.18 -49.14 13.94
C GLN A 751 4.33 -50.41 13.90
N ASP A 752 4.65 -51.31 12.98
CA ASP A 752 4.10 -52.66 13.01
C ASP A 752 4.72 -53.44 14.19
N PRO A 753 3.91 -53.87 15.19
CA PRO A 753 4.41 -54.54 16.39
C PRO A 753 5.01 -55.94 16.12
N LEU A 754 4.73 -56.56 14.97
CA LEU A 754 5.23 -57.89 14.61
C LEU A 754 6.55 -57.82 13.83
N THR A 755 6.69 -56.84 12.94
CA THR A 755 7.85 -56.71 12.05
C THR A 755 8.85 -55.64 12.48
N GLY A 756 8.44 -54.72 13.35
CA GLY A 756 9.25 -53.59 13.81
C GLY A 756 9.46 -52.49 12.76
N ILE A 757 8.80 -52.60 11.60
CA ILE A 757 8.85 -51.65 10.48
C ILE A 757 7.91 -50.47 10.75
N TYR A 758 8.36 -49.26 10.40
CA TYR A 758 7.55 -48.04 10.50
C TYR A 758 6.91 -47.71 9.16
N HIS A 759 5.62 -47.40 9.17
CA HIS A 759 4.85 -46.98 8.00
C HIS A 759 4.37 -45.54 8.15
N LYS A 760 4.44 -44.75 7.07
CA LYS A 760 3.83 -43.42 7.04
C LYS A 760 2.31 -43.53 6.95
N THR A 761 1.61 -42.80 7.80
CA THR A 761 0.14 -42.85 7.89
C THR A 761 -0.53 -42.00 6.81
N ALA A 762 -1.83 -42.20 6.60
CA ALA A 762 -2.62 -41.30 5.73
C ALA A 762 -2.54 -39.83 6.17
N HIS A 763 -2.54 -39.58 7.48
CA HIS A 763 -2.40 -38.24 8.04
C HIS A 763 -1.07 -37.56 7.66
N TYR A 764 0.01 -38.32 7.54
CA TYR A 764 1.27 -37.78 7.02
C TYR A 764 1.12 -37.25 5.59
N PHE A 765 0.43 -37.99 4.72
CA PHE A 765 0.26 -37.60 3.32
C PHE A 765 -0.75 -36.48 3.11
N GLU A 766 -1.71 -36.30 4.03
CA GLU A 766 -2.58 -35.11 4.07
C GLU A 766 -1.78 -33.83 4.36
N VAL A 767 -0.84 -33.90 5.31
CA VAL A 767 -0.03 -32.75 5.73
C VAL A 767 1.16 -32.51 4.78
N TYR A 768 1.72 -33.58 4.21
CA TYR A 768 2.85 -33.54 3.28
C TYR A 768 2.51 -34.31 1.99
N PRO A 769 1.68 -33.73 1.11
CA PRO A 769 1.30 -34.38 -0.14
C PRO A 769 2.54 -34.66 -1.00
N LYS A 770 2.60 -35.87 -1.57
CA LYS A 770 3.66 -36.24 -2.53
C LYS A 770 3.61 -35.24 -3.68
N LYS A 771 4.72 -34.54 -3.95
CA LYS A 771 4.88 -33.82 -5.22
C LYS A 771 4.79 -34.87 -6.33
N VAL A 772 3.74 -34.82 -7.13
CA VAL A 772 3.68 -35.59 -8.37
C VAL A 772 4.84 -35.12 -9.22
N ALA A 773 5.70 -36.05 -9.61
CA ALA A 773 6.89 -35.80 -10.40
C ALA A 773 6.55 -35.24 -11.79
#